data_AF-A0A3M6ZJ72-F1
#
_entry.id   AF-A0A3M6ZJ72-F1
#
_cell.length_a   1.000
_cell.length_b   1.000
_cell.length_c   1.000
_cell.angle_alpha   90.00
_cell.angle_beta   90.00
_cell.angle_gamma   90.00
#
_symmetry.space_group_name_H-M   'P 1'
#
loop_
_entity.id
_entity.type
_entity.pdbx_description
1 polymer ?
#
loop_
_entity_poly.entity_id
_entity_poly.type
_entity_poly.pdbx_seq_one_letter_code
_entity_poly.pdbx_strand_id
1 'polypeptide(L)'
;MNPSPRLILVAGDVSYEYVLYPMTPLPGSHDDQPNGVNNTLEVADESSTSSGLVIRTGKADLIAHLLSAAAPQYAVEVLGPSLQPPGLHCLSHNASTICDLSLSESSLDGDLKYIVSSTRQVGNPPAWHSPSIDKATIAPASTVVISGSGTKDLEQALDFLQRVRPRYIIHHMTRPLARGPLWDMIRNGPMTRDGVPEPDYLAVVIDADDLRAEGIALSKSLSWEATAEDFIRNLGSNGRLDTLVTCPNLIVRFGNEGVIHHRGREAVDPKLYYHPRRMEGGQRNGDRPEMLGLASAFTAGLALGFADSKAPSCDNGIRLGISASRALANEGFIISQHDGSPAYPIRQVMANLSPDKQHAAISIPSSRISKGERWSIMDSVTGDPAELARQIVTHGPEKALAACPVQRFAGLLSTDRSEQESLRAVVDAMHERVEARTPQPTSIGILGPPGSGKKFTTSNIAEYVAGDRPVQRLTYNTRLLKSEDFIAACHSIRDHTASGQLTIVSFENFEAALHPGHVLLNDFLVMMREGNFADRGQVHSIGAPLIFSLVNQEHGMLPGTPTPITPTTSEFNHRRPAIDEAALLDHLHGIVRVTGPNQISAEDKTFPVRRAIMLRQMLKQRHPHLESPKGQMRVEEGVLHALLLVPQYKHGLRSLEKIISTSRLSGKAKFDVAALPPEEQIQLYVDGRIFMGYLRSPKLPRSLRETLAQGLFETYKKRRVSMCKTDAEREALESDRSMHDWDELAPELMESTRAQADDIPRKLRAMNCFMLNDTTRGPPLIPVPQFSEDELDILSEMEHERFNAERLQRQWRMGPRNSKQRTTPFLVPWRDLTQEWKDVDRVMVECVPAILERAGWRIYRMENDVELE
;
A
#
# COMPACT_ATOMS: atom_id res chain seq x y z
N MET A 1 26.86 -19.85 29.23
CA MET A 1 27.48 -20.54 28.08
C MET A 1 26.99 -19.83 26.84
N ASN A 2 27.87 -19.21 26.04
CA ASN A 2 27.46 -18.70 24.74
C ASN A 2 27.02 -19.90 23.88
N PRO A 3 25.90 -19.83 23.15
CA PRO A 3 25.50 -20.91 22.26
C PRO A 3 26.62 -21.14 21.24
N SER A 4 26.97 -22.41 21.01
CA SER A 4 27.91 -22.79 19.95
C SER A 4 27.37 -22.30 18.61
N PRO A 5 28.23 -21.70 17.74
CA PRO A 5 27.76 -21.14 16.49
C PRO A 5 27.13 -22.23 15.61
N ARG A 6 26.05 -21.86 14.92
CA ARG A 6 25.31 -22.81 14.09
C ARG A 6 25.94 -22.90 12.70
N LEU A 7 26.24 -24.13 12.27
CA LEU A 7 26.85 -24.38 10.97
C LEU A 7 25.82 -24.27 9.84
N ILE A 8 26.10 -23.39 8.87
CA ILE A 8 25.37 -23.23 7.62
C ILE A 8 26.26 -23.69 6.47
N LEU A 9 25.78 -24.66 5.71
CA LEU A 9 26.45 -25.21 4.55
C LEU A 9 25.76 -24.67 3.30
N VAL A 10 26.51 -24.02 2.41
CA VAL A 10 25.95 -23.46 1.18
C VAL A 10 26.49 -24.23 -0.01
N ALA A 11 25.58 -24.83 -0.78
CA ALA A 11 25.90 -25.55 -2.01
C ALA A 11 24.93 -25.13 -3.11
N GLY A 12 25.27 -25.41 -4.36
CA GLY A 12 24.40 -25.06 -5.46
C GLY A 12 25.12 -24.68 -6.73
N ASP A 13 24.32 -24.26 -7.69
CA ASP A 13 24.75 -23.58 -8.90
C ASP A 13 25.54 -22.31 -8.55
N VAL A 14 26.73 -22.16 -9.12
CA VAL A 14 27.53 -20.92 -9.05
C VAL A 14 27.58 -20.29 -10.44
N SER A 15 27.12 -19.04 -10.54
CA SER A 15 27.19 -18.25 -11.78
C SER A 15 28.50 -17.46 -11.83
N TYR A 16 29.03 -17.30 -13.04
CA TYR A 16 30.16 -16.41 -13.32
C TYR A 16 29.67 -15.22 -14.15
N GLU A 17 29.67 -14.05 -13.52
CA GLU A 17 29.14 -12.80 -14.05
C GLU A 17 30.29 -11.95 -14.60
N TYR A 18 30.22 -11.64 -15.89
CA TYR A 18 31.19 -10.82 -16.59
C TYR A 18 30.70 -9.38 -16.53
N VAL A 19 31.30 -8.61 -15.62
CA VAL A 19 30.89 -7.25 -15.27
C VAL A 19 31.74 -6.26 -16.05
N LEU A 20 31.13 -5.60 -17.02
CA LEU A 20 31.68 -4.52 -17.82
C LEU A 20 31.34 -3.18 -17.16
N TYR A 21 32.31 -2.29 -17.00
CA TYR A 21 32.10 -1.01 -16.31
C TYR A 21 32.96 0.11 -16.90
N PRO A 22 32.48 1.37 -16.87
CA PRO A 22 33.29 2.51 -17.29
C PRO A 22 34.42 2.75 -16.29
N MET A 23 35.65 2.89 -16.79
CA MET A 23 36.79 3.32 -15.99
C MET A 23 36.79 4.85 -15.91
N THR A 24 36.83 5.41 -14.70
CA THR A 24 37.14 6.83 -14.53
C THR A 24 38.64 7.04 -14.76
N PRO A 25 39.05 8.04 -15.57
CA PRO A 25 40.47 8.35 -15.72
C PRO A 25 41.04 8.75 -14.37
N LEU A 26 42.16 8.11 -13.98
CA LEU A 26 42.91 8.44 -12.78
C LEU A 26 43.31 9.93 -12.86
N PRO A 27 43.03 10.76 -11.84
CA PRO A 27 43.56 12.11 -11.80
C PRO A 27 45.07 12.03 -11.58
N GLY A 28 45.86 12.08 -12.66
CA GLY A 28 47.33 12.12 -12.54
C GLY A 28 48.18 11.63 -13.71
N SER A 29 47.63 11.19 -14.85
CA SER A 29 48.46 10.83 -16.02
C SER A 29 48.38 11.89 -17.13
N HIS A 30 48.70 13.14 -16.80
CA HIS A 30 49.23 14.05 -17.81
C HIS A 30 50.75 13.92 -17.75
N ASP A 31 51.32 13.24 -18.75
CA ASP A 31 52.73 13.39 -19.09
C ASP A 31 52.97 14.89 -19.35
N ASP A 32 53.64 15.54 -18.41
CA ASP A 32 54.18 16.89 -18.59
C ASP A 32 55.24 16.84 -19.70
N GLN A 33 54.84 17.17 -20.93
CA GLN A 33 55.77 17.75 -21.90
C GLN A 33 55.39 19.21 -22.16
N PRO A 34 56.29 20.16 -21.90
CA PRO A 34 56.04 21.57 -22.17
C PRO A 34 56.40 21.83 -23.63
N ASN A 35 55.41 22.02 -24.49
CA ASN A 35 55.62 22.81 -25.70
C ASN A 35 54.31 23.46 -26.12
N GLY A 36 54.31 24.79 -26.06
CA GLY A 36 53.13 25.61 -26.29
C GLY A 36 52.62 25.56 -27.73
N VAL A 37 51.33 25.86 -27.87
CA VAL A 37 50.75 26.94 -28.67
C VAL A 37 49.25 26.88 -28.40
N ASN A 38 48.70 27.95 -27.83
CA ASN A 38 47.26 28.12 -27.65
C ASN A 38 46.58 28.21 -29.02
N ASN A 39 45.67 27.27 -29.32
CA ASN A 39 44.62 27.48 -30.31
C ASN A 39 43.42 26.54 -30.08
N THR A 40 42.27 27.18 -29.81
CA THR A 40 40.92 26.88 -30.31
C THR A 40 40.24 25.51 -30.09
N LEU A 41 39.03 25.61 -29.51
CA LEU A 41 37.90 24.67 -29.61
C LEU A 41 38.10 23.29 -28.98
N GLU A 42 37.87 23.18 -27.67
CA GLU A 42 37.56 21.90 -27.02
C GLU A 42 36.13 21.47 -27.41
N VAL A 43 36.03 20.80 -28.55
CA VAL A 43 35.02 19.77 -28.74
C VAL A 43 35.48 18.60 -27.87
N ALA A 44 34.69 18.20 -26.87
CA ALA A 44 34.96 17.02 -26.06
C ALA A 44 35.07 15.81 -27.00
N ASP A 45 36.28 15.28 -27.15
CA ASP A 45 36.56 14.11 -27.97
C ASP A 45 35.99 12.86 -27.27
N GLU A 46 34.86 12.34 -27.77
CA GLU A 46 34.16 11.14 -27.26
C GLU A 46 34.95 9.82 -27.45
N SER A 47 36.26 9.87 -27.74
CA SER A 47 37.00 8.73 -28.30
C SER A 47 37.91 7.94 -27.34
N SER A 48 37.82 8.11 -26.01
CA SER A 48 38.62 7.27 -25.08
C SER A 48 37.96 6.90 -23.75
N THR A 49 36.70 6.44 -23.76
CA THR A 49 36.14 5.74 -22.58
C THR A 49 36.66 4.30 -22.53
N SER A 50 37.77 4.05 -21.83
CA SER A 50 38.21 2.68 -21.54
C SER A 50 37.21 1.99 -20.61
N SER A 51 36.80 0.76 -20.95
CA SER A 51 35.94 -0.07 -20.09
C SER A 51 36.76 -1.14 -19.38
N GLY A 52 36.51 -1.34 -18.09
CA GLY A 52 37.01 -2.47 -17.34
C GLY A 52 36.12 -3.70 -17.51
N LEU A 53 36.71 -4.88 -17.39
CA LEU A 53 36.01 -6.16 -17.29
C LEU A 53 36.47 -6.89 -16.04
N VAL A 54 35.54 -7.30 -15.19
CA VAL A 54 35.84 -8.15 -14.03
C VAL A 54 34.86 -9.31 -13.93
N ILE A 55 35.32 -10.44 -13.42
CA ILE A 55 34.48 -11.61 -13.18
C ILE A 55 34.07 -11.64 -11.70
N ARG A 56 32.77 -11.76 -11.44
CA ARG A 56 32.19 -11.96 -10.10
C ARG A 56 31.41 -13.25 -10.05
N THR A 57 31.40 -13.87 -8.88
CA THR A 57 30.66 -15.11 -8.61
C THR A 57 29.32 -14.77 -7.97
N GLY A 58 28.25 -15.37 -8.48
CA GLY A 58 26.87 -15.18 -8.02
C GLY A 58 26.26 -16.45 -7.43
N LYS A 59 24.94 -16.44 -7.22
CA LYS A 59 24.16 -17.59 -6.73
C LYS A 59 24.68 -18.16 -5.40
N ALA A 60 25.07 -19.44 -5.36
CA ALA A 60 25.46 -20.12 -4.12
C ALA A 60 26.68 -19.47 -3.44
N ASP A 61 27.65 -19.00 -4.23
CA ASP A 61 28.85 -18.35 -3.69
C ASP A 61 28.52 -16.98 -3.07
N LEU A 62 27.67 -16.19 -3.73
CA LEU A 62 27.19 -14.92 -3.19
C LEU A 62 26.41 -15.12 -1.87
N ILE A 63 25.56 -16.15 -1.78
CA ILE A 63 24.87 -16.51 -0.53
C ILE A 63 25.88 -16.79 0.58
N ALA A 64 26.92 -17.57 0.30
CA ALA A 64 27.95 -17.92 1.28
C ALA A 64 28.73 -16.69 1.78
N HIS A 65 29.13 -15.79 0.88
CA HIS A 65 29.82 -14.55 1.24
C HIS A 65 28.96 -13.63 2.10
N LEU A 66 27.68 -13.47 1.74
CA LEU A 66 26.71 -12.70 2.51
C LEU A 66 26.50 -13.28 3.92
N LEU A 67 26.28 -14.60 4.03
CA LEU A 67 26.14 -15.25 5.33
C LEU A 67 27.43 -15.16 6.17
N SER A 68 28.60 -15.28 5.55
CA SER A 68 29.89 -15.18 6.23
C SER A 68 30.11 -13.77 6.81
N ALA A 69 29.66 -12.73 6.10
CA ALA A 69 29.72 -11.35 6.60
C ALA A 69 28.76 -11.10 7.77
N ALA A 70 27.65 -11.83 7.86
CA ALA A 70 26.70 -11.77 8.96
C ALA A 70 27.12 -12.58 10.21
N ALA A 71 28.15 -13.44 10.09
CA ALA A 71 28.62 -14.32 11.16
C ALA A 71 28.88 -13.62 12.53
N PRO A 72 29.48 -12.42 12.59
CA PRO A 72 29.73 -11.73 13.86
C PRO A 72 28.46 -11.36 14.63
N GLN A 73 27.33 -11.15 13.93
CA GLN A 73 26.07 -10.69 14.52
C GLN A 73 25.13 -11.84 14.87
N TYR A 74 25.14 -12.90 14.06
CA TYR A 74 24.17 -14.00 14.16
C TYR A 74 24.74 -15.30 14.74
N ALA A 75 26.01 -15.31 15.17
CA ALA A 75 26.69 -16.49 15.72
C ALA A 75 26.56 -17.72 14.80
N VAL A 76 26.84 -17.52 13.50
CA VAL A 76 26.84 -18.59 12.50
C VAL A 76 28.24 -18.90 12.01
N GLU A 77 28.48 -20.15 11.69
CA GLU A 77 29.68 -20.61 10.96
C GLU A 77 29.23 -21.01 9.56
N VAL A 78 29.94 -20.56 8.52
CA VAL A 78 29.50 -20.75 7.13
C VAL A 78 30.58 -21.47 6.36
N LEU A 79 30.20 -22.57 5.70
CA LEU A 79 31.05 -23.25 4.71
C LEU A 79 30.41 -23.10 3.33
N GLY A 80 31.08 -22.33 2.47
CA GLY A 80 30.66 -22.05 1.10
C GLY A 80 31.24 -23.03 0.07
N PRO A 81 30.79 -22.94 -1.19
CA PRO A 81 31.26 -23.80 -2.27
C PRO A 81 32.78 -23.69 -2.49
N SER A 82 33.45 -24.83 -2.70
CA SER A 82 34.88 -24.86 -3.01
C SER A 82 35.10 -24.53 -4.49
N LEU A 83 35.66 -23.34 -4.76
CA LEU A 83 35.97 -22.85 -6.10
C LEU A 83 37.46 -22.96 -6.40
N GLN A 84 37.81 -23.30 -7.64
CA GLN A 84 39.20 -23.19 -8.09
C GLN A 84 39.56 -21.71 -8.28
N PRO A 85 40.75 -21.26 -7.86
CA PRO A 85 41.18 -19.89 -8.09
C PRO A 85 41.18 -19.58 -9.59
N PRO A 86 40.80 -18.36 -10.01
CA PRO A 86 40.82 -17.98 -11.42
C PRO A 86 42.25 -18.10 -11.96
N GLY A 87 42.52 -19.15 -12.74
CA GLY A 87 43.82 -19.40 -13.35
C GLY A 87 44.09 -18.50 -14.55
N LEU A 88 45.26 -18.67 -15.19
CA LEU A 88 45.70 -17.99 -16.43
C LEU A 88 44.75 -18.12 -17.64
N HIS A 89 43.68 -18.92 -17.53
CA HIS A 89 42.71 -19.20 -18.59
C HIS A 89 41.31 -18.63 -18.28
N CYS A 90 41.21 -17.46 -17.66
CA CYS A 90 39.95 -16.81 -17.29
C CYS A 90 38.91 -16.71 -18.44
N LEU A 91 39.36 -16.65 -19.71
CA LEU A 91 38.51 -16.63 -20.91
C LEU A 91 37.96 -18.00 -21.35
N SER A 92 38.38 -19.12 -20.76
CA SER A 92 37.80 -20.45 -21.01
C SER A 92 36.76 -20.88 -19.97
N HIS A 93 36.41 -20.02 -19.01
CA HIS A 93 35.41 -20.31 -17.99
C HIS A 93 33.98 -20.06 -18.50
N ASN A 94 33.03 -20.86 -17.98
CA ASN A 94 31.59 -20.82 -18.32
C ASN A 94 30.94 -19.51 -17.86
N ALA A 95 31.12 -18.42 -18.61
CA ALA A 95 30.36 -17.19 -18.43
C ALA A 95 28.86 -17.53 -18.40
N SER A 96 28.17 -17.11 -17.35
CA SER A 96 26.72 -17.33 -17.21
C SER A 96 25.94 -16.08 -17.61
N THR A 97 26.48 -14.90 -17.31
CA THR A 97 25.81 -13.63 -17.59
C THR A 97 26.85 -12.55 -17.89
N ILE A 98 26.55 -11.69 -18.85
CA ILE A 98 27.28 -10.44 -19.11
C ILE A 98 26.45 -9.30 -18.55
N CYS A 99 27.06 -8.45 -17.73
CA CYS A 99 26.42 -7.35 -17.04
C CYS A 99 27.15 -6.06 -17.39
N ASP A 100 26.45 -5.10 -17.98
CA ASP A 100 26.97 -3.76 -18.21
C ASP A 100 26.60 -2.88 -17.01
N LEU A 101 27.57 -2.12 -16.50
CA LEU A 101 27.38 -1.18 -15.41
C LEU A 101 27.45 0.26 -15.92
N SER A 102 26.75 1.14 -15.22
CA SER A 102 26.86 2.60 -15.35
C SER A 102 27.15 3.23 -13.99
N LEU A 103 27.80 4.39 -14.00
CA LEU A 103 28.05 5.14 -12.77
C LEU A 103 26.73 5.71 -12.23
N SER A 104 26.51 5.53 -10.93
CA SER A 104 25.44 6.22 -10.22
C SER A 104 25.87 7.67 -9.95
N GLU A 105 24.94 8.63 -10.02
CA GLU A 105 25.23 10.01 -9.61
C GLU A 105 25.76 10.01 -8.16
N SER A 106 26.87 10.72 -7.96
CA SER A 106 27.81 10.59 -6.84
C SER A 106 27.15 10.59 -5.47
N SER A 107 27.52 9.63 -4.62
CA SER A 107 27.24 9.70 -3.19
C SER A 107 27.95 10.90 -2.56
N LEU A 108 27.34 11.51 -1.53
CA LEU A 108 27.93 12.62 -0.75
C LEU A 108 29.27 12.24 -0.09
N ASP A 109 29.56 10.93 0.04
CA ASP A 109 30.76 10.37 0.67
C ASP A 109 31.94 10.17 -0.30
N GLY A 110 31.77 10.46 -1.60
CA GLY A 110 32.85 10.34 -2.59
C GLY A 110 33.15 8.92 -3.07
N ASP A 111 32.49 7.90 -2.55
CA ASP A 111 32.61 6.52 -3.01
C ASP A 111 31.86 6.31 -4.34
N LEU A 112 32.55 5.69 -5.31
CA LEU A 112 32.00 5.34 -6.62
C LEU A 112 31.05 4.14 -6.49
N LYS A 113 29.77 4.37 -6.82
CA LYS A 113 28.73 3.34 -6.92
C LYS A 113 28.36 3.10 -8.38
N TYR A 114 28.09 1.84 -8.69
CA TYR A 114 27.71 1.39 -10.02
C TYR A 114 26.37 0.68 -9.96
N ILE A 115 25.57 0.89 -11.01
CA ILE A 115 24.26 0.28 -11.18
C ILE A 115 24.22 -0.50 -12.48
N VAL A 116 23.39 -1.53 -12.51
CA VAL A 116 23.19 -2.35 -13.71
C VAL A 116 22.51 -1.51 -14.78
N SER A 117 23.10 -1.46 -15.98
CA SER A 117 22.54 -0.80 -17.15
C SER A 117 21.95 -1.81 -18.14
N SER A 118 22.55 -2.99 -18.29
CA SER A 118 22.01 -4.05 -19.13
C SER A 118 22.53 -5.43 -18.69
N THR A 119 21.75 -6.47 -18.94
CA THR A 119 22.14 -7.87 -18.66
C THR A 119 21.87 -8.77 -19.86
N ARG A 120 22.79 -9.68 -20.17
CA ARG A 120 22.66 -10.68 -21.24
C ARG A 120 23.00 -12.07 -20.68
N GLN A 121 22.08 -13.01 -20.83
CA GLN A 121 22.34 -14.42 -20.48
C GLN A 121 23.25 -15.07 -21.52
N VAL A 122 24.24 -15.82 -21.05
CA VAL A 122 25.13 -16.61 -21.91
C VAL A 122 24.66 -18.06 -21.86
N GLY A 123 24.66 -18.77 -22.99
CA GLY A 123 24.05 -20.10 -23.14
C GLY A 123 24.68 -21.24 -22.32
N ASN A 124 25.64 -20.96 -21.43
CA ASN A 124 26.24 -21.94 -20.54
C ASN A 124 25.55 -21.90 -19.17
N PRO A 125 24.85 -22.98 -18.75
CA PRO A 125 24.22 -23.01 -17.45
C PRO A 125 25.29 -22.99 -16.33
N PRO A 126 24.99 -22.35 -15.18
CA PRO A 126 25.79 -22.45 -13.96
C PRO A 126 26.13 -23.90 -13.59
N ALA A 127 27.32 -24.11 -13.03
CA ALA A 127 27.78 -25.43 -12.58
C ALA A 127 27.51 -25.61 -11.09
N TRP A 128 27.22 -26.84 -10.66
CA TRP A 128 27.01 -27.16 -9.26
C TRP A 128 28.35 -27.21 -8.50
N HIS A 129 28.38 -26.60 -7.32
CA HIS A 129 29.50 -26.66 -6.38
C HIS A 129 29.00 -26.94 -4.95
N SER A 130 29.88 -27.49 -4.12
CA SER A 130 29.60 -27.79 -2.71
C SER A 130 30.83 -27.49 -1.84
N PRO A 131 30.67 -27.28 -0.52
CA PRO A 131 31.79 -27.06 0.40
C PRO A 131 32.63 -28.34 0.53
N SER A 132 33.93 -28.17 0.78
CA SER A 132 34.80 -29.29 1.18
C SER A 132 34.42 -29.75 2.59
N ILE A 133 33.99 -31.00 2.74
CA ILE A 133 33.54 -31.55 4.02
C ILE A 133 34.42 -32.74 4.44
N ASP A 134 35.01 -32.62 5.63
CA ASP A 134 35.63 -33.74 6.34
C ASP A 134 34.59 -34.53 7.14
N LYS A 135 34.63 -35.87 7.05
CA LYS A 135 33.64 -36.79 7.68
C LYS A 135 33.47 -36.62 9.19
N ALA A 136 34.43 -36.00 9.89
CA ALA A 136 34.44 -35.86 11.34
C ALA A 136 33.70 -34.61 11.86
N THR A 137 33.37 -33.64 10.99
CA THR A 137 33.10 -32.25 11.41
C THR A 137 31.65 -31.79 11.21
N ILE A 138 30.76 -32.63 10.69
CA ILE A 138 29.37 -32.20 10.40
C ILE A 138 28.54 -32.23 11.68
N ALA A 139 28.28 -31.05 12.24
CA ALA A 139 27.42 -30.91 13.39
C ALA A 139 25.97 -31.36 13.06
N PRO A 140 25.29 -32.10 13.96
CA PRO A 140 23.93 -32.63 13.73
C PRO A 140 22.81 -31.56 13.65
N ALA A 141 23.12 -30.29 13.89
CA ALA A 141 22.17 -29.17 13.85
C ALA A 141 22.40 -28.21 12.65
N SER A 142 23.07 -28.70 11.59
CA SER A 142 23.42 -27.88 10.42
C SER A 142 22.19 -27.50 9.58
N THR A 143 22.25 -26.30 9.01
CA THR A 143 21.31 -25.83 7.98
C THR A 143 22.02 -25.91 6.62
N VAL A 144 21.36 -26.50 5.63
CA VAL A 144 21.87 -26.52 4.25
C VAL A 144 21.07 -25.54 3.41
N VAL A 145 21.77 -24.64 2.71
CA VAL A 145 21.20 -23.75 1.71
C VAL A 145 21.60 -24.24 0.33
N ILE A 146 20.61 -24.50 -0.53
CA ILE A 146 20.77 -24.97 -1.90
C ILE A 146 20.31 -23.89 -2.86
N SER A 147 21.18 -23.44 -3.76
CA SER A 147 20.79 -22.52 -4.83
C SER A 147 20.80 -23.20 -6.19
N GLY A 148 19.71 -23.07 -6.95
CA GLY A 148 19.57 -23.65 -8.29
C GLY A 148 19.16 -25.13 -8.29
N SER A 149 18.79 -25.63 -9.46
CA SER A 149 18.15 -26.95 -9.62
C SER A 149 19.09 -28.07 -10.05
N GLY A 150 20.41 -27.82 -10.03
CA GLY A 150 21.43 -28.85 -10.26
C GLY A 150 21.38 -29.43 -11.68
N THR A 151 21.16 -28.59 -12.69
CA THR A 151 21.05 -29.04 -14.09
C THR A 151 22.35 -29.59 -14.67
N LYS A 152 23.49 -29.25 -14.06
CA LYS A 152 24.84 -29.68 -14.43
C LYS A 152 25.55 -30.21 -13.19
N ASP A 153 26.36 -31.26 -13.36
CA ASP A 153 27.13 -31.91 -12.27
C ASP A 153 26.27 -32.47 -11.11
N LEU A 154 25.05 -32.92 -11.44
CA LEU A 154 24.03 -33.42 -10.51
C LEU A 154 24.51 -34.52 -9.54
N GLU A 155 25.40 -35.41 -9.98
CA GLU A 155 25.93 -36.48 -9.12
C GLU A 155 26.62 -35.93 -7.86
N GLN A 156 27.30 -34.78 -7.98
CA GLN A 156 27.94 -34.11 -6.85
C GLN A 156 26.90 -33.57 -5.86
N ALA A 157 25.76 -33.08 -6.36
CA ALA A 157 24.65 -32.60 -5.53
C ALA A 157 24.03 -33.72 -4.68
N LEU A 158 23.83 -34.88 -5.31
CA LEU A 158 23.25 -36.06 -4.65
C LEU A 158 24.20 -36.63 -3.58
N ASP A 159 25.49 -36.78 -3.90
CA ASP A 159 26.51 -37.26 -2.97
C ASP A 159 26.68 -36.31 -1.76
N PHE A 160 26.67 -34.99 -1.99
CA PHE A 160 26.72 -33.98 -0.93
C PHE A 160 25.57 -34.14 0.08
N LEU A 161 24.33 -34.18 -0.39
CA LEU A 161 23.15 -34.25 0.49
C LEU A 161 23.04 -35.58 1.25
N GLN A 162 23.47 -36.69 0.63
CA GLN A 162 23.56 -37.99 1.30
C GLN A 162 24.59 -37.99 2.44
N ARG A 163 25.69 -37.24 2.31
CA ARG A 163 26.75 -37.14 3.32
C ARG A 163 26.38 -36.24 4.49
N VAL A 164 25.76 -35.09 4.23
CA VAL A 164 25.56 -34.03 5.25
C VAL A 164 24.43 -34.33 6.23
N ARG A 165 23.31 -34.90 5.77
CA ARG A 165 22.10 -35.15 6.58
C ARG A 165 21.71 -33.95 7.48
N PRO A 166 21.35 -32.80 6.88
CA PRO A 166 21.10 -31.57 7.62
C PRO A 166 19.80 -31.63 8.44
N ARG A 167 19.71 -30.77 9.46
CA ARG A 167 18.47 -30.58 10.23
C ARG A 167 17.45 -29.73 9.49
N TYR A 168 17.92 -28.75 8.69
CA TYR A 168 17.07 -27.86 7.90
C TYR A 168 17.60 -27.72 6.49
N ILE A 169 16.70 -27.59 5.51
CA ILE A 169 17.01 -27.36 4.11
C ILE A 169 16.29 -26.10 3.65
N ILE A 170 17.05 -25.14 3.13
CA ILE A 170 16.52 -23.97 2.42
C ILE A 170 16.92 -24.13 0.96
N HIS A 171 15.95 -24.23 0.07
CA HIS A 171 16.20 -24.42 -1.35
C HIS A 171 15.70 -23.21 -2.14
N HIS A 172 16.63 -22.37 -2.58
CA HIS A 172 16.38 -21.40 -3.64
C HIS A 172 16.33 -22.15 -4.98
N MET A 173 15.12 -22.40 -5.47
CA MET A 173 14.87 -23.19 -6.67
C MET A 173 14.70 -22.27 -7.88
N THR A 174 15.39 -22.61 -8.97
CA THR A 174 15.23 -21.93 -10.27
C THR A 174 14.67 -22.90 -11.29
N ARG A 175 14.22 -22.43 -12.46
CA ARG A 175 13.75 -23.34 -13.52
C ARG A 175 14.79 -24.42 -13.90
N PRO A 176 14.34 -25.66 -14.23
CA PRO A 176 12.95 -26.13 -14.22
C PRO A 176 12.39 -26.33 -12.80
N LEU A 177 11.15 -25.90 -12.56
CA LEU A 177 10.53 -26.00 -11.22
C LEU A 177 9.93 -27.38 -10.95
N ALA A 178 9.97 -27.80 -9.67
CA ALA A 178 9.33 -29.03 -9.15
C ALA A 178 9.74 -30.33 -9.87
N ARG A 179 10.92 -30.36 -10.49
CA ARG A 179 11.36 -31.47 -11.34
C ARG A 179 12.83 -31.79 -11.13
N GLY A 180 13.18 -33.01 -11.48
CA GLY A 180 14.56 -33.48 -11.53
C GLY A 180 15.01 -34.16 -10.23
N PRO A 181 16.12 -34.92 -10.29
CA PRO A 181 16.48 -35.82 -9.19
C PRO A 181 16.86 -35.10 -7.89
N LEU A 182 17.38 -33.87 -7.97
CA LEU A 182 17.63 -33.04 -6.79
C LEU A 182 16.33 -32.77 -6.02
N TRP A 183 15.29 -32.34 -6.73
CA TRP A 183 13.99 -32.07 -6.11
C TRP A 183 13.35 -33.35 -5.55
N ASP A 184 13.38 -34.45 -6.31
CA ASP A 184 12.83 -35.72 -5.86
C ASP A 184 13.47 -36.24 -4.56
N MET A 185 14.74 -35.92 -4.33
CA MET A 185 15.45 -36.27 -3.10
C MET A 185 15.07 -35.39 -1.90
N ILE A 186 14.84 -34.09 -2.09
CA ILE A 186 14.65 -33.14 -0.98
C ILE A 186 13.18 -32.79 -0.68
N ARG A 187 12.24 -33.04 -1.59
CA ARG A 187 10.83 -32.59 -1.49
C ARG A 187 10.07 -33.09 -0.25
N ASN A 188 10.54 -34.17 0.37
CA ASN A 188 9.96 -34.73 1.59
C ASN A 188 10.56 -34.12 2.88
N GLY A 189 11.53 -33.22 2.76
CA GLY A 189 12.28 -32.65 3.88
C GLY A 189 13.49 -33.51 4.30
N PRO A 190 14.28 -33.01 5.27
CA PRO A 190 15.39 -33.77 5.86
C PRO A 190 14.89 -35.06 6.54
N MET A 191 15.77 -36.07 6.59
CA MET A 191 15.46 -37.38 7.20
C MET A 191 16.01 -37.44 8.63
N THR A 192 15.23 -37.97 9.56
CA THR A 192 15.70 -38.31 10.91
C THR A 192 16.73 -39.44 10.87
N ARG A 193 17.38 -39.71 12.01
CA ARG A 193 18.28 -40.87 12.16
C ARG A 193 17.59 -42.20 11.85
N ASP A 194 16.28 -42.29 12.09
CA ASP A 194 15.46 -43.47 11.87
C ASP A 194 14.86 -43.52 10.44
N GLY A 195 15.22 -42.56 9.57
CA GLY A 195 14.77 -42.50 8.17
C GLY A 195 13.36 -41.94 7.99
N VAL A 196 12.82 -41.25 9.00
CA VAL A 196 11.50 -40.60 8.92
C VAL A 196 11.66 -39.20 8.33
N PRO A 197 10.89 -38.81 7.30
CA PRO A 197 10.96 -37.47 6.74
C PRO A 197 10.38 -36.41 7.70
N GLU A 198 11.07 -35.29 7.84
CA GLU A 198 10.66 -34.10 8.60
C GLU A 198 10.36 -32.94 7.65
N PRO A 199 9.18 -32.93 7.01
CA PRO A 199 8.84 -31.97 5.95
C PRO A 199 8.93 -30.52 6.43
N ASP A 200 8.48 -30.20 7.64
CA ASP A 200 8.37 -28.82 8.16
C ASP A 200 9.72 -28.08 8.25
N TYR A 201 10.82 -28.81 8.07
CA TYR A 201 12.20 -28.33 8.10
C TYR A 201 12.75 -28.00 6.70
N LEU A 202 11.89 -28.09 5.66
CA LEU A 202 12.14 -27.62 4.31
C LEU A 202 11.49 -26.26 4.07
N ALA A 203 12.27 -25.32 3.54
CA ALA A 203 11.77 -24.08 2.95
C ALA A 203 12.22 -23.97 1.50
N VAL A 204 11.31 -23.62 0.60
CA VAL A 204 11.58 -23.44 -0.83
C VAL A 204 11.34 -21.99 -1.20
N VAL A 205 12.36 -21.33 -1.76
CA VAL A 205 12.29 -19.96 -2.27
C VAL A 205 12.23 -20.02 -3.79
N ILE A 206 11.24 -19.36 -4.39
CA ILE A 206 11.08 -19.23 -5.84
C ILE A 206 10.70 -17.81 -6.22
N ASP A 207 11.05 -17.39 -7.43
CA ASP A 207 10.58 -16.14 -8.01
C ASP A 207 9.27 -16.32 -8.78
N ALA A 208 8.36 -15.35 -8.66
CA ALA A 208 7.07 -15.36 -9.35
C ALA A 208 7.22 -15.40 -10.88
N ASP A 209 8.26 -14.78 -11.43
CA ASP A 209 8.56 -14.83 -12.87
C ASP A 209 8.92 -16.25 -13.33
N ASP A 210 9.52 -17.08 -12.48
CA ASP A 210 9.76 -18.50 -12.79
C ASP A 210 8.45 -19.31 -12.79
N LEU A 211 7.50 -19.00 -11.89
CA LEU A 211 6.14 -19.59 -11.93
C LEU A 211 5.38 -19.19 -13.20
N ARG A 212 5.44 -17.91 -13.59
CA ARG A 212 4.83 -17.41 -14.83
C ARG A 212 5.42 -18.09 -16.05
N ALA A 213 6.75 -18.23 -16.10
CA ALA A 213 7.44 -18.90 -17.19
C ALA A 213 7.13 -20.41 -17.28
N GLU A 214 6.68 -21.04 -16.19
CA GLU A 214 6.20 -22.42 -16.16
C GLU A 214 4.69 -22.56 -16.43
N GLY A 215 4.03 -21.45 -16.82
CA GLY A 215 2.64 -21.42 -17.28
C GLY A 215 1.60 -21.13 -16.20
N ILE A 216 2.01 -20.66 -15.01
CA ILE A 216 1.05 -20.20 -13.98
C ILE A 216 0.64 -18.77 -14.29
N ALA A 217 -0.67 -18.54 -14.46
CA ALA A 217 -1.24 -17.22 -14.71
C ALA A 217 -1.24 -16.39 -13.41
N LEU A 218 -0.15 -15.68 -13.13
CA LEU A 218 -0.07 -14.71 -12.04
C LEU A 218 -0.06 -13.30 -12.61
N SER A 219 -1.00 -12.46 -12.19
CA SER A 219 -0.96 -11.02 -12.48
C SER A 219 0.38 -10.40 -12.07
N LYS A 220 0.81 -9.41 -12.85
CA LYS A 220 2.03 -8.62 -12.63
C LYS A 220 1.63 -7.16 -12.48
N SER A 221 2.12 -6.51 -11.44
CA SER A 221 2.02 -5.05 -11.22
C SER A 221 0.63 -4.43 -11.07
N LEU A 222 -0.49 -5.18 -11.10
CA LEU A 222 -1.86 -4.63 -10.98
C LEU A 222 -2.25 -4.18 -9.57
N SER A 223 -2.47 -5.15 -8.67
CA SER A 223 -2.77 -4.95 -7.24
C SER A 223 -2.30 -6.17 -6.46
N TRP A 224 -2.02 -6.00 -5.17
CA TRP A 224 -1.60 -7.11 -4.32
C TRP A 224 -2.73 -8.12 -4.10
N GLU A 225 -3.97 -7.65 -4.09
CA GLU A 225 -5.15 -8.49 -4.08
C GLU A 225 -5.28 -9.36 -5.35
N ALA A 226 -5.05 -8.79 -6.54
CA ALA A 226 -5.09 -9.56 -7.78
C ALA A 226 -4.00 -10.65 -7.78
N THR A 227 -2.78 -10.32 -7.37
CA THR A 227 -1.68 -11.28 -7.24
C THR A 227 -2.01 -12.40 -6.27
N ALA A 228 -2.56 -12.06 -5.10
CA ALA A 228 -2.97 -13.04 -4.09
C ALA A 228 -4.14 -13.92 -4.56
N GLU A 229 -5.14 -13.35 -5.24
CA GLU A 229 -6.26 -14.11 -5.79
C GLU A 229 -5.81 -15.07 -6.90
N ASP A 230 -4.97 -14.61 -7.82
CA ASP A 230 -4.40 -15.44 -8.88
C ASP A 230 -3.53 -16.56 -8.30
N PHE A 231 -2.75 -16.26 -7.26
CA PHE A 231 -1.98 -17.26 -6.54
C PHE A 231 -2.89 -18.37 -5.99
N ILE A 232 -3.98 -18.02 -5.29
CA ILE A 232 -4.92 -19.03 -4.76
C ILE A 232 -5.62 -19.80 -5.88
N ARG A 233 -6.04 -19.13 -6.96
CA ARG A 233 -6.81 -19.76 -8.06
C ARG A 233 -5.96 -20.65 -8.96
N ASN A 234 -4.70 -20.28 -9.21
CA ASN A 234 -3.90 -20.86 -10.28
C ASN A 234 -2.73 -21.74 -9.81
N LEU A 235 -2.32 -21.68 -8.53
CA LEU A 235 -1.17 -22.46 -8.07
C LEU A 235 -1.44 -23.97 -8.08
N GLY A 236 -2.69 -24.42 -7.87
CA GLY A 236 -3.07 -25.84 -7.75
C GLY A 236 -3.63 -26.51 -9.01
N SER A 237 -3.71 -25.84 -10.17
CA SER A 237 -4.53 -26.30 -11.30
C SER A 237 -3.80 -27.09 -12.39
N ASN A 238 -2.46 -27.14 -12.39
CA ASN A 238 -1.71 -27.72 -13.52
C ASN A 238 -1.12 -29.12 -13.28
N GLY A 239 -1.29 -29.75 -12.10
CA GLY A 239 -0.79 -31.10 -11.76
C GLY A 239 0.74 -31.25 -11.66
N ARG A 240 1.47 -30.41 -12.39
CA ARG A 240 2.92 -30.40 -12.51
C ARG A 240 3.61 -29.86 -11.26
N LEU A 241 2.99 -28.90 -10.58
CA LEU A 241 3.57 -28.18 -9.44
C LEU A 241 3.01 -28.67 -8.09
N ASP A 242 2.25 -29.77 -8.07
CA ASP A 242 1.57 -30.29 -6.87
C ASP A 242 2.54 -30.50 -5.69
N THR A 243 3.77 -30.93 -5.99
CA THR A 243 4.82 -31.10 -4.98
C THR A 243 5.35 -29.78 -4.40
N LEU A 244 5.25 -28.67 -5.14
CA LEU A 244 5.52 -27.32 -4.62
C LEU A 244 4.33 -26.77 -3.85
N VAL A 245 3.10 -26.97 -4.33
CA VAL A 245 1.90 -26.51 -3.60
C VAL A 245 1.80 -27.19 -2.25
N THR A 246 2.12 -28.48 -2.17
CA THR A 246 2.13 -29.25 -0.91
C THR A 246 3.41 -29.06 -0.09
N CYS A 247 4.29 -28.13 -0.50
CA CYS A 247 5.48 -27.79 0.27
C CYS A 247 5.08 -27.14 1.61
N PRO A 248 5.71 -27.56 2.72
CA PRO A 248 5.38 -27.04 4.04
C PRO A 248 5.73 -25.56 4.22
N ASN A 249 6.81 -25.08 3.59
CA ASN A 249 7.13 -23.65 3.54
C ASN A 249 7.52 -23.24 2.13
N LEU A 250 6.54 -22.87 1.32
CA LEU A 250 6.76 -22.27 0.00
C LEU A 250 6.82 -20.74 0.14
N ILE A 251 7.90 -20.13 -0.31
CA ILE A 251 8.15 -18.69 -0.24
C ILE A 251 8.30 -18.18 -1.67
N VAL A 252 7.29 -17.47 -2.16
CA VAL A 252 7.25 -16.93 -3.51
C VAL A 252 7.55 -15.45 -3.48
N ARG A 253 8.61 -15.02 -4.16
CA ARG A 253 9.05 -13.63 -4.23
C ARG A 253 8.44 -12.94 -5.44
N PHE A 254 7.98 -11.70 -5.24
CA PHE A 254 7.48 -10.78 -6.23
C PHE A 254 8.40 -9.55 -6.24
N GLY A 255 9.59 -9.72 -6.82
CA GLY A 255 10.65 -8.71 -6.76
C GLY A 255 11.16 -8.48 -5.33
N ASN A 256 11.37 -7.21 -4.99
CA ASN A 256 11.69 -6.75 -3.63
C ASN A 256 10.47 -6.23 -2.87
N GLU A 257 9.33 -6.11 -3.57
CA GLU A 257 8.13 -5.43 -3.07
C GLU A 257 7.13 -6.39 -2.42
N GLY A 258 7.23 -7.70 -2.65
CA GLY A 258 6.30 -8.64 -2.04
C GLY A 258 6.79 -10.08 -1.95
N VAL A 259 6.23 -10.81 -0.99
CA VAL A 259 6.50 -12.23 -0.73
C VAL A 259 5.20 -12.91 -0.29
N ILE A 260 4.86 -14.06 -0.89
CA ILE A 260 3.80 -14.95 -0.37
C ILE A 260 4.44 -16.15 0.30
N HIS A 261 4.12 -16.36 1.58
CA HIS A 261 4.44 -17.57 2.32
C HIS A 261 3.23 -18.50 2.37
N HIS A 262 3.32 -19.63 1.68
CA HIS A 262 2.28 -20.65 1.63
C HIS A 262 2.69 -21.90 2.40
N ARG A 263 1.79 -22.39 3.25
CA ARG A 263 1.94 -23.64 4.00
C ARG A 263 1.01 -24.72 3.47
N GLY A 264 1.48 -25.47 2.48
CA GLY A 264 0.67 -26.42 1.73
C GLY A 264 0.04 -27.56 2.52
N ARG A 265 0.67 -27.99 3.63
CA ARG A 265 0.23 -29.16 4.41
C ARG A 265 -0.75 -28.85 5.53
N GLU A 266 -0.76 -27.62 6.03
CA GLU A 266 -1.55 -27.24 7.20
C GLU A 266 -2.96 -26.75 6.82
N ALA A 267 -3.27 -26.63 5.52
CA ALA A 267 -4.49 -25.98 5.01
C ALA A 267 -4.73 -24.58 5.63
N VAL A 268 -3.64 -23.92 6.05
CA VAL A 268 -3.65 -22.58 6.64
C VAL A 268 -3.60 -21.54 5.52
N ASP A 269 -4.28 -20.42 5.76
CA ASP A 269 -4.24 -19.27 4.86
C ASP A 269 -2.80 -18.79 4.63
N PRO A 270 -2.36 -18.60 3.37
CA PRO A 270 -1.04 -18.04 3.08
C PRO A 270 -0.90 -16.64 3.66
N LYS A 271 0.34 -16.25 3.94
CA LYS A 271 0.66 -14.91 4.43
C LYS A 271 1.33 -14.10 3.32
N LEU A 272 0.76 -12.95 3.00
CA LEU A 272 1.33 -11.97 2.07
C LEU A 272 2.12 -10.92 2.87
N TYR A 273 3.37 -10.72 2.51
CA TYR A 273 4.20 -9.58 2.88
C TYR A 273 4.27 -8.66 1.67
N TYR A 274 3.95 -7.39 1.81
CA TYR A 274 3.84 -6.47 0.67
C TYR A 274 4.24 -5.05 1.05
N HIS A 275 4.84 -4.36 0.08
CA HIS A 275 5.16 -2.95 0.21
C HIS A 275 3.88 -2.12 0.00
N PRO A 276 3.45 -1.27 0.96
CA PRO A 276 2.21 -0.52 0.87
C PRO A 276 2.17 0.51 -0.26
N ARG A 277 3.35 0.99 -0.71
CA ARG A 277 3.49 2.07 -1.71
C ARG A 277 4.02 1.63 -3.07
N ARG A 278 4.46 0.37 -3.19
CA ARG A 278 5.13 -0.14 -4.39
C ARG A 278 4.44 -1.41 -4.83
N MET A 279 4.27 -1.55 -6.13
CA MET A 279 3.81 -2.79 -6.75
C MET A 279 5.03 -3.54 -7.29
N GLU A 280 4.86 -4.84 -7.57
CA GLU A 280 5.87 -5.63 -8.26
C GLU A 280 6.39 -4.89 -9.51
N GLY A 281 7.71 -4.72 -9.62
CA GLY A 281 8.32 -4.00 -10.75
C GLY A 281 8.03 -2.49 -10.79
N GLY A 282 7.50 -1.91 -9.71
CA GLY A 282 7.11 -0.50 -9.62
C GLY A 282 8.27 0.50 -9.62
N GLN A 283 9.51 0.03 -9.51
CA GLN A 283 10.73 0.86 -9.55
C GLN A 283 11.24 1.09 -10.99
N ARG A 284 10.35 1.24 -11.97
CA ARG A 284 10.69 1.64 -13.35
C ARG A 284 10.93 3.15 -13.46
N ASN A 285 11.73 3.73 -12.56
CA ASN A 285 12.30 5.05 -12.81
C ASN A 285 13.51 4.88 -13.74
N GLY A 286 13.22 4.91 -15.04
CA GLY A 286 14.20 4.64 -16.10
C GLY A 286 14.36 3.15 -16.38
N ASP A 287 14.72 2.85 -17.62
CA ASP A 287 14.92 1.55 -18.27
C ASP A 287 15.97 0.61 -17.62
N ARG A 288 16.25 0.74 -16.32
CA ARG A 288 17.36 0.08 -15.64
C ARG A 288 16.95 -1.32 -15.18
N PRO A 289 17.73 -2.36 -15.52
CA PRO A 289 17.53 -3.70 -14.99
C PRO A 289 17.64 -3.74 -13.46
N GLU A 290 17.00 -4.72 -12.85
CA GLU A 290 17.21 -5.02 -11.43
C GLU A 290 18.67 -5.39 -11.15
N MET A 291 19.12 -5.09 -9.93
CA MET A 291 20.41 -5.50 -9.43
C MET A 291 20.55 -7.04 -9.50
N LEU A 292 21.74 -7.54 -9.83
CA LEU A 292 22.00 -8.98 -9.81
C LEU A 292 22.05 -9.50 -8.37
N GLY A 293 21.71 -10.78 -8.18
CA GLY A 293 21.88 -11.45 -6.89
C GLY A 293 20.82 -11.13 -5.82
N LEU A 294 19.73 -10.42 -6.14
CA LEU A 294 18.65 -10.13 -5.19
C LEU A 294 18.08 -11.40 -4.54
N ALA A 295 17.86 -12.45 -5.33
CA ALA A 295 17.42 -13.75 -4.83
C ALA A 295 18.40 -14.41 -3.86
N SER A 296 19.69 -14.28 -4.14
CA SER A 296 20.76 -14.75 -3.28
C SER A 296 20.79 -13.96 -1.97
N ALA A 297 20.66 -12.63 -2.01
CA ALA A 297 20.60 -11.81 -0.82
C ALA A 297 19.37 -12.11 0.04
N PHE A 298 18.21 -12.26 -0.59
CA PHE A 298 17.00 -12.71 0.10
C PHE A 298 17.21 -14.07 0.79
N THR A 299 17.78 -15.04 0.07
CA THR A 299 18.00 -16.39 0.60
C THR A 299 19.01 -16.40 1.75
N ALA A 300 20.06 -15.58 1.66
CA ALA A 300 21.02 -15.38 2.75
C ALA A 300 20.34 -14.80 4.00
N GLY A 301 19.58 -13.71 3.86
CA GLY A 301 18.83 -13.13 4.98
C GLY A 301 17.79 -14.09 5.57
N LEU A 302 17.09 -14.83 4.70
CA LEU A 302 16.16 -15.89 5.11
C LEU A 302 16.84 -16.91 6.00
N ALA A 303 18.00 -17.44 5.59
CA ALA A 303 18.73 -18.46 6.34
C ALA A 303 19.16 -18.01 7.74
N LEU A 304 19.39 -16.71 7.97
CA LEU A 304 19.67 -16.17 9.30
C LEU A 304 18.47 -16.27 10.25
N GLY A 305 17.23 -16.20 9.74
CA GLY A 305 16.02 -16.47 10.53
C GLY A 305 15.90 -17.92 11.02
N PHE A 306 16.71 -18.82 10.46
CA PHE A 306 16.81 -20.23 10.82
C PHE A 306 18.06 -20.52 11.67
N ALA A 307 18.83 -19.50 12.06
CA ALA A 307 20.09 -19.66 12.78
C ALA A 307 19.96 -19.68 14.31
N ASP A 308 18.81 -19.28 14.89
CA ASP A 308 18.60 -19.21 16.34
C ASP A 308 18.42 -20.60 16.99
N SER A 309 18.55 -20.65 18.32
CA SER A 309 18.37 -21.79 19.24
C SER A 309 16.92 -22.30 19.37
N LYS A 310 15.96 -21.60 18.75
CA LYS A 310 14.53 -21.94 18.72
C LYS A 310 14.15 -22.62 17.41
N ALA A 311 12.91 -23.12 17.33
CA ALA A 311 12.32 -23.51 16.05
C ALA A 311 12.36 -22.31 15.08
N PRO A 312 12.67 -22.51 13.79
CA PRO A 312 12.85 -21.42 12.85
C PRO A 312 11.62 -20.55 12.72
N SER A 313 11.84 -19.25 12.72
CA SER A 313 10.79 -18.27 12.46
C SER A 313 10.84 -17.88 10.99
N CYS A 314 9.93 -18.44 10.19
CA CYS A 314 9.79 -18.06 8.77
C CYS A 314 9.47 -16.57 8.61
N ASP A 315 8.68 -15.97 9.51
CA ASP A 315 8.38 -14.53 9.48
C ASP A 315 9.65 -13.69 9.64
N ASN A 316 10.44 -13.98 10.68
CA ASN A 316 11.70 -13.27 10.91
C ASN A 316 12.69 -13.49 9.75
N GLY A 317 12.80 -14.73 9.25
CA GLY A 317 13.64 -15.03 8.09
C GLY A 317 13.20 -14.27 6.84
N ILE A 318 11.91 -14.26 6.51
CA ILE A 318 11.40 -13.51 5.35
C ILE A 318 11.71 -12.01 5.50
N ARG A 319 11.49 -11.43 6.69
CA ARG A 319 11.80 -10.01 6.95
C ARG A 319 13.29 -9.70 6.82
N LEU A 320 14.18 -10.58 7.30
CA LEU A 320 15.63 -10.44 7.09
C LEU A 320 16.02 -10.61 5.62
N GLY A 321 15.37 -11.54 4.90
CA GLY A 321 15.56 -11.74 3.47
C GLY A 321 15.16 -10.51 2.65
N ILE A 322 13.99 -9.93 2.91
CA ILE A 322 13.54 -8.68 2.28
C ILE A 322 14.57 -7.57 2.54
N SER A 323 14.98 -7.40 3.81
CA SER A 323 15.96 -6.38 4.22
C SER A 323 17.30 -6.52 3.47
N ALA A 324 17.86 -7.74 3.40
CA ALA A 324 19.11 -8.00 2.69
C ALA A 324 18.99 -7.76 1.18
N SER A 325 17.91 -8.21 0.56
CA SER A 325 17.64 -8.01 -0.88
C SER A 325 17.53 -6.53 -1.22
N ARG A 326 16.85 -5.75 -0.39
CA ARG A 326 16.70 -4.30 -0.57
C ARG A 326 17.97 -3.53 -0.33
N ALA A 327 18.74 -3.88 0.69
CA ALA A 327 20.06 -3.29 0.93
C ALA A 327 20.96 -3.50 -0.29
N LEU A 328 20.95 -4.70 -0.89
CA LEU A 328 21.70 -4.97 -2.13
C LEU A 328 21.20 -4.12 -3.31
N ALA A 329 19.88 -3.98 -3.48
CA ALA A 329 19.30 -3.16 -4.54
C ALA A 329 19.66 -1.67 -4.40
N ASN A 330 19.69 -1.15 -3.17
CA ASN A 330 19.97 0.26 -2.88
C ASN A 330 21.46 0.60 -3.01
N GLU A 331 22.35 -0.31 -2.61
CA GLU A 331 23.79 -0.09 -2.68
C GLU A 331 24.36 -0.24 -4.10
N GLY A 332 23.83 -1.18 -4.89
CA GLY A 332 24.39 -1.51 -6.19
C GLY A 332 25.79 -2.13 -6.08
N PHE A 333 26.60 -2.05 -7.13
CA PHE A 333 28.00 -2.46 -7.09
C PHE A 333 28.87 -1.33 -6.52
N ILE A 334 29.84 -1.68 -5.68
CA ILE A 334 30.82 -0.75 -5.10
C ILE A 334 32.24 -1.11 -5.53
N ILE A 335 33.17 -0.17 -5.47
CA ILE A 335 34.59 -0.48 -5.70
C ILE A 335 35.12 -1.40 -4.60
N SER A 336 35.66 -2.55 -5.01
CA SER A 336 36.33 -3.49 -4.12
C SER A 336 37.65 -2.92 -3.61
N GLN A 337 37.86 -2.99 -2.28
CA GLN A 337 39.16 -2.66 -1.68
C GLN A 337 40.25 -3.69 -2.02
N HIS A 338 39.89 -4.86 -2.54
CA HIS A 338 40.84 -5.95 -2.83
C HIS A 338 41.50 -5.81 -4.20
N ASP A 339 40.73 -5.48 -5.24
CA ASP A 339 41.19 -5.46 -6.62
C ASP A 339 40.87 -4.14 -7.35
N GLY A 340 40.28 -3.16 -6.67
CA GLY A 340 39.97 -1.84 -7.22
C GLY A 340 38.86 -1.82 -8.27
N SER A 341 38.12 -2.94 -8.44
CA SER A 341 37.07 -3.06 -9.46
C SER A 341 35.69 -3.30 -8.84
N PRO A 342 34.58 -3.07 -9.56
CA PRO A 342 33.23 -3.21 -9.02
C PRO A 342 32.96 -4.61 -8.45
N ALA A 343 32.37 -4.67 -7.26
CA ALA A 343 32.02 -5.91 -6.56
C ALA A 343 30.71 -5.76 -5.79
N TYR A 344 30.14 -6.90 -5.41
CA TYR A 344 28.98 -6.93 -4.53
C TYR A 344 29.29 -6.25 -3.18
N PRO A 345 28.38 -5.43 -2.64
CA PRO A 345 28.55 -4.69 -1.38
C PRO A 345 28.29 -5.58 -0.15
N ILE A 346 28.98 -6.73 -0.08
CA ILE A 346 28.70 -7.81 0.88
C ILE A 346 28.64 -7.31 2.33
N ARG A 347 29.62 -6.50 2.74
CA ARG A 347 29.70 -6.00 4.12
C ARG A 347 28.62 -4.96 4.40
N GLN A 348 28.38 -4.03 3.47
CA GLN A 348 27.40 -2.96 3.61
C GLN A 348 25.98 -3.53 3.73
N VAL A 349 25.66 -4.56 2.94
CA VAL A 349 24.37 -5.26 2.99
C VAL A 349 24.12 -5.91 4.35
N MET A 350 25.16 -6.44 5.00
CA MET A 350 25.02 -7.24 6.22
C MET A 350 25.37 -6.48 7.52
N ALA A 351 26.03 -5.32 7.45
CA ALA A 351 26.55 -4.63 8.62
C ALA A 351 25.48 -4.15 9.61
N ASN A 352 24.25 -3.89 9.16
CA ASN A 352 23.14 -3.43 10.01
C ASN A 352 21.83 -4.16 9.68
N LEU A 353 21.92 -5.46 9.36
CA LEU A 353 20.74 -6.21 8.96
C LEU A 353 19.76 -6.31 10.13
N SER A 354 18.56 -5.77 9.96
CA SER A 354 17.44 -5.91 10.88
C SER A 354 16.19 -6.39 10.15
N PRO A 355 15.22 -7.01 10.84
CA PRO A 355 13.96 -7.41 10.21
C PRO A 355 13.28 -6.22 9.53
N ASP A 356 12.88 -6.39 8.27
CA ASP A 356 12.15 -5.38 7.51
C ASP A 356 10.85 -5.00 8.22
N LYS A 357 10.64 -3.68 8.32
CA LYS A 357 9.42 -3.06 8.86
C LYS A 357 8.67 -2.23 7.83
N GLN A 358 9.09 -2.23 6.58
CA GLN A 358 8.42 -1.42 5.55
C GLN A 358 7.37 -2.22 4.78
N HIS A 359 7.43 -3.55 4.88
CA HIS A 359 6.43 -4.46 4.35
C HIS A 359 5.37 -4.76 5.42
N ALA A 360 4.14 -4.42 5.07
CA ALA A 360 2.97 -4.87 5.81
C ALA A 360 2.78 -6.37 5.59
N ALA A 361 2.11 -7.04 6.54
CA ALA A 361 1.83 -8.47 6.44
C ALA A 361 0.36 -8.77 6.72
N ILE A 362 -0.24 -9.66 5.93
CA ILE A 362 -1.66 -10.02 6.03
C ILE A 362 -1.90 -11.49 5.66
N SER A 363 -2.92 -12.10 6.27
CA SER A 363 -3.41 -13.43 5.90
C SER A 363 -4.31 -13.35 4.66
N ILE A 364 -4.05 -14.18 3.66
CA ILE A 364 -4.84 -14.30 2.42
C ILE A 364 -5.99 -15.30 2.67
N PRO A 365 -7.27 -14.89 2.66
CA PRO A 365 -8.38 -15.76 3.02
C PRO A 365 -8.73 -16.73 1.89
N SER A 366 -7.98 -17.84 1.80
CA SER A 366 -8.02 -18.81 0.70
C SER A 366 -9.42 -19.37 0.51
N SER A 367 -10.06 -19.77 1.61
CA SER A 367 -11.41 -20.36 1.59
C SER A 367 -12.48 -19.43 1.02
N ARG A 368 -12.34 -18.11 1.25
CA ARG A 368 -13.27 -17.09 0.73
C ARG A 368 -13.01 -16.84 -0.75
N ILE A 369 -11.73 -16.69 -1.13
CA ILE A 369 -11.32 -16.48 -2.52
C ILE A 369 -11.73 -17.67 -3.39
N SER A 370 -11.55 -18.91 -2.92
CA SER A 370 -11.97 -20.12 -3.64
C SER A 370 -13.49 -20.24 -3.82
N LYS A 371 -14.28 -19.62 -2.94
CA LYS A 371 -15.76 -19.53 -3.09
C LYS A 371 -16.21 -18.40 -4.03
N GLY A 372 -15.28 -17.58 -4.53
CA GLY A 372 -15.58 -16.40 -5.32
C GLY A 372 -16.07 -15.20 -4.49
N GLU A 373 -15.86 -15.21 -3.18
CA GLU A 373 -16.16 -14.05 -2.34
C GLU A 373 -15.14 -12.92 -2.56
N ARG A 374 -15.59 -11.68 -2.43
CA ARG A 374 -14.72 -10.51 -2.53
C ARG A 374 -13.85 -10.35 -1.28
N TRP A 375 -12.58 -10.03 -1.50
CA TRP A 375 -11.62 -9.66 -0.47
C TRP A 375 -10.85 -8.40 -0.88
N SER A 376 -10.51 -7.59 0.12
CA SER A 376 -9.81 -6.32 0.00
C SER A 376 -8.83 -6.21 1.15
N ILE A 377 -7.57 -5.88 0.85
CA ILE A 377 -6.56 -5.67 1.89
C ILE A 377 -6.94 -4.44 2.70
N MET A 378 -7.48 -3.39 2.07
CA MET A 378 -7.97 -2.21 2.80
C MET A 378 -9.00 -2.60 3.85
N ASP A 379 -10.00 -3.40 3.49
CA ASP A 379 -11.04 -3.80 4.45
C ASP A 379 -10.47 -4.66 5.58
N SER A 380 -9.42 -5.44 5.31
CA SER A 380 -8.77 -6.30 6.32
C SER A 380 -7.85 -5.54 7.26
N VAL A 381 -7.13 -4.53 6.75
CA VAL A 381 -6.14 -3.74 7.50
C VAL A 381 -6.76 -2.54 8.20
N THR A 382 -7.87 -2.01 7.66
CA THR A 382 -8.50 -0.81 8.17
C THR A 382 -9.69 -1.12 9.06
N GLY A 383 -9.96 -0.21 9.98
CA GLY A 383 -11.08 -0.25 10.90
C GLY A 383 -12.35 0.36 10.33
N ASP A 384 -12.95 1.25 11.10
CA ASP A 384 -14.10 2.05 10.67
C ASP A 384 -13.67 3.02 9.54
N PRO A 385 -14.25 2.95 8.33
CA PRO A 385 -13.93 3.85 7.23
C PRO A 385 -14.12 5.33 7.55
N ALA A 386 -15.07 5.68 8.43
CA ALA A 386 -15.29 7.06 8.86
C ALA A 386 -14.12 7.55 9.74
N GLU A 387 -13.61 6.67 10.60
CA GLU A 387 -12.43 6.95 11.43
C GLU A 387 -11.16 7.05 10.58
N LEU A 388 -10.98 6.14 9.63
CA LEU A 388 -9.87 6.21 8.68
C LEU A 388 -9.90 7.53 7.88
N ALA A 389 -11.07 7.92 7.37
CA ALA A 389 -11.27 9.17 6.66
C ALA A 389 -10.90 10.39 7.53
N ARG A 390 -11.28 10.38 8.81
CA ARG A 390 -10.88 11.40 9.78
C ARG A 390 -9.37 11.47 9.93
N GLN A 391 -8.70 10.33 10.08
CA GLN A 391 -7.24 10.26 10.22
C GLN A 391 -6.52 10.72 8.96
N ILE A 392 -7.03 10.39 7.77
CA ILE A 392 -6.49 10.90 6.50
C ILE A 392 -6.55 12.42 6.48
N VAL A 393 -7.67 13.05 6.86
CA VAL A 393 -7.75 14.52 6.85
C VAL A 393 -6.89 15.15 7.92
N THR A 394 -6.86 14.60 9.14
CA THR A 394 -6.16 15.19 10.28
C THR A 394 -4.66 14.94 10.24
N HIS A 395 -4.22 13.68 10.12
CA HIS A 395 -2.81 13.29 10.16
C HIS A 395 -2.16 13.17 8.78
N GLY A 396 -2.97 12.93 7.75
CA GLY A 396 -2.49 12.74 6.38
C GLY A 396 -2.58 11.29 5.91
N PRO A 397 -2.69 11.08 4.59
CA PRO A 397 -2.83 9.75 4.01
C PRO A 397 -1.60 8.86 4.25
N GLU A 398 -0.41 9.43 4.36
CA GLU A 398 0.80 8.63 4.60
C GLU A 398 0.72 7.87 5.92
N LYS A 399 0.44 8.58 7.02
CA LYS A 399 0.31 7.97 8.34
C LYS A 399 -0.95 7.10 8.46
N ALA A 400 -2.09 7.57 7.96
CA ALA A 400 -3.37 6.88 8.14
C ALA A 400 -3.48 5.58 7.30
N LEU A 401 -2.80 5.52 6.16
CA LEU A 401 -2.82 4.39 5.24
C LEU A 401 -1.47 3.65 5.20
N ALA A 402 -0.69 3.72 6.29
CA ALA A 402 0.69 3.22 6.31
C ALA A 402 0.79 1.75 5.92
N ALA A 403 -0.16 0.93 6.38
CA ALA A 403 -0.24 -0.49 6.06
C ALA A 403 -1.17 -0.80 4.86
N CYS A 404 -1.81 0.17 4.21
CA CYS A 404 -2.73 -0.10 3.10
C CYS A 404 -2.00 -0.04 1.76
N PRO A 405 -2.33 -0.92 0.80
CA PRO A 405 -1.83 -0.80 -0.56
C PRO A 405 -2.45 0.44 -1.22
N VAL A 406 -1.60 1.41 -1.51
CA VAL A 406 -2.01 2.69 -2.09
C VAL A 406 -1.07 3.02 -3.24
N GLN A 407 -1.67 3.35 -4.38
CA GLN A 407 -0.91 3.75 -5.56
C GLN A 407 -0.98 5.27 -5.75
N ARG A 408 0.14 5.82 -6.18
CA ARG A 408 0.30 7.25 -6.46
C ARG A 408 0.69 7.43 -7.93
N PHE A 409 -0.08 8.26 -8.63
CA PHE A 409 0.18 8.69 -10.00
C PHE A 409 0.36 10.21 -9.97
N ALA A 410 1.61 10.68 -9.90
CA ALA A 410 1.94 12.08 -9.59
C ALA A 410 1.27 12.55 -8.28
N GLY A 411 0.39 13.55 -8.33
CA GLY A 411 -0.41 14.01 -7.18
C GLY A 411 -1.70 13.22 -6.92
N LEU A 412 -2.10 12.29 -7.79
CA LEU A 412 -3.30 11.46 -7.63
C LEU A 412 -2.99 10.25 -6.74
N LEU A 413 -3.69 10.16 -5.61
CA LEU A 413 -3.62 9.03 -4.70
C LEU A 413 -4.89 8.18 -4.83
N SER A 414 -4.75 6.91 -5.18
CA SER A 414 -5.87 5.98 -5.29
C SER A 414 -5.78 4.87 -4.25
N THR A 415 -6.89 4.63 -3.55
CA THR A 415 -7.00 3.60 -2.50
C THR A 415 -7.94 2.47 -2.90
N ASP A 416 -8.90 2.73 -3.80
CA ASP A 416 -9.85 1.72 -4.24
C ASP A 416 -9.20 0.74 -5.20
N ARG A 417 -9.31 -0.57 -4.93
CA ARG A 417 -8.69 -1.62 -5.74
C ARG A 417 -9.07 -1.53 -7.22
N SER A 418 -10.35 -1.32 -7.53
CA SER A 418 -10.82 -1.30 -8.93
C SER A 418 -10.29 -0.09 -9.69
N GLU A 419 -10.19 1.06 -9.00
CA GLU A 419 -9.58 2.26 -9.56
C GLU A 419 -8.06 2.08 -9.74
N GLN A 420 -7.36 1.49 -8.78
CA GLN A 420 -5.92 1.22 -8.88
C GLN A 420 -5.60 0.29 -10.07
N GLU A 421 -6.30 -0.83 -10.20
CA GLU A 421 -6.09 -1.79 -11.29
C GLU A 421 -6.38 -1.15 -12.65
N SER A 422 -7.49 -0.40 -12.76
CA SER A 422 -7.85 0.33 -13.99
C SER A 422 -6.82 1.40 -14.36
N LEU A 423 -6.38 2.21 -13.39
CA LEU A 423 -5.36 3.24 -13.61
C LEU A 423 -4.03 2.62 -14.04
N ARG A 424 -3.60 1.56 -13.35
CA ARG A 424 -2.34 0.87 -13.63
C ARG A 424 -2.34 0.26 -15.03
N ALA A 425 -3.38 -0.49 -15.39
CA ALA A 425 -3.51 -1.08 -16.72
C ALA A 425 -3.44 -0.02 -17.83
N VAL A 426 -4.08 1.13 -17.63
CA VAL A 426 -4.03 2.26 -18.58
C VAL A 426 -2.63 2.87 -18.67
N VAL A 427 -1.99 3.12 -17.53
CA VAL A 427 -0.65 3.72 -17.46
C VAL A 427 0.40 2.81 -18.10
N ASP A 428 0.35 1.50 -17.82
CA ASP A 428 1.29 0.53 -18.38
C ASP A 428 1.12 0.44 -19.90
N ALA A 429 -0.13 0.43 -20.40
CA ALA A 429 -0.42 0.47 -21.82
C ALA A 429 0.05 1.78 -22.49
N MET A 430 -0.03 2.91 -21.78
CA MET A 430 0.49 4.19 -22.27
C MET A 430 2.03 4.18 -22.33
N HIS A 431 2.72 3.71 -21.29
CA HIS A 431 4.18 3.61 -21.29
C HIS A 431 4.69 2.74 -22.43
N GLU A 432 4.14 1.52 -22.58
CA GLU A 432 4.53 0.60 -23.64
C GLU A 432 4.40 1.23 -25.03
N ARG A 433 3.30 1.93 -25.31
CA ARG A 433 3.10 2.57 -26.62
C ARG A 433 4.04 3.74 -26.87
N VAL A 434 4.34 4.52 -25.83
CA VAL A 434 5.28 5.64 -25.96
C VAL A 434 6.72 5.13 -26.13
N GLU A 435 7.10 4.06 -25.44
CA GLU A 435 8.41 3.41 -25.54
C GLU A 435 8.61 2.68 -26.88
N ALA A 436 7.59 1.94 -27.35
CA ALA A 436 7.58 1.29 -28.66
C ALA A 436 7.56 2.29 -29.83
N ARG A 437 7.43 3.60 -29.56
CA ARG A 437 7.37 4.69 -30.56
C ARG A 437 6.33 4.42 -31.65
N THR A 438 5.15 3.95 -31.25
CA THR A 438 4.07 3.66 -32.21
C THR A 438 3.64 4.93 -32.94
N PRO A 439 3.43 4.89 -34.27
CA PRO A 439 3.11 6.10 -35.06
C PRO A 439 1.67 6.61 -34.90
N GLN A 440 0.81 5.84 -34.22
CA GLN A 440 -0.62 6.15 -34.03
C GLN A 440 -0.89 6.79 -32.66
N PRO A 441 -1.97 7.58 -32.52
CA PRO A 441 -2.39 8.12 -31.23
C PRO A 441 -2.67 7.04 -30.18
N THR A 442 -2.59 7.42 -28.91
CA THR A 442 -3.09 6.60 -27.79
C THR A 442 -4.30 7.28 -27.18
N SER A 443 -5.47 6.73 -27.45
CA SER A 443 -6.77 7.28 -27.04
C SER A 443 -7.28 6.64 -25.76
N ILE A 444 -7.52 7.44 -24.70
CA ILE A 444 -7.97 7.01 -23.37
C ILE A 444 -9.29 7.69 -23.00
N GLY A 445 -10.26 6.91 -22.54
CA GLY A 445 -11.55 7.41 -22.05
C GLY A 445 -11.51 7.68 -20.55
N ILE A 446 -11.92 8.87 -20.13
CA ILE A 446 -12.06 9.23 -18.70
C ILE A 446 -13.54 9.45 -18.41
N LEU A 447 -14.16 8.48 -17.75
CA LEU A 447 -15.61 8.43 -17.54
C LEU A 447 -15.95 8.68 -16.06
N GLY A 448 -17.07 9.34 -15.79
CA GLY A 448 -17.58 9.52 -14.43
C GLY A 448 -18.57 10.68 -14.31
N PRO A 449 -19.20 10.87 -13.13
CA PRO A 449 -20.22 11.88 -12.96
C PRO A 449 -19.67 13.31 -13.05
N PRO A 450 -20.53 14.31 -13.31
CA PRO A 450 -20.15 15.71 -13.25
C PRO A 450 -19.52 16.06 -11.88
N GLY A 451 -18.34 16.67 -11.90
CA GLY A 451 -17.63 17.03 -10.67
C GLY A 451 -16.96 15.85 -9.93
N SER A 452 -16.76 14.69 -10.57
CA SER A 452 -16.06 13.54 -9.94
C SER A 452 -14.55 13.71 -9.80
N GLY A 453 -13.94 14.69 -10.47
CA GLY A 453 -12.49 14.89 -10.46
C GLY A 453 -11.77 14.46 -11.75
N LYS A 454 -12.49 14.11 -12.83
CA LYS A 454 -11.93 13.68 -14.13
C LYS A 454 -10.72 14.49 -14.60
N LYS A 455 -10.82 15.83 -14.60
CA LYS A 455 -9.71 16.71 -15.02
C LYS A 455 -8.45 16.51 -14.18
N PHE A 456 -8.64 16.42 -12.87
CA PHE A 456 -7.55 16.16 -11.93
C PHE A 456 -6.91 14.80 -12.22
N THR A 457 -7.71 13.75 -12.40
CA THR A 457 -7.23 12.42 -12.79
C THR A 457 -6.42 12.46 -14.10
N THR A 458 -6.95 13.08 -15.15
CA THR A 458 -6.27 13.23 -16.45
C THR A 458 -4.94 13.94 -16.32
N SER A 459 -4.89 15.09 -15.65
CA SER A 459 -3.65 15.86 -15.48
C SER A 459 -2.56 15.07 -14.77
N ASN A 460 -2.93 14.30 -13.73
CA ASN A 460 -1.97 13.52 -12.94
C ASN A 460 -1.47 12.26 -13.67
N ILE A 461 -2.33 11.56 -14.41
CA ILE A 461 -1.90 10.44 -15.27
C ILE A 461 -0.96 10.95 -16.36
N ALA A 462 -1.32 12.07 -17.00
CA ALA A 462 -0.51 12.72 -18.02
C ALA A 462 0.87 13.14 -17.49
N GLU A 463 0.94 13.70 -16.29
CA GLU A 463 2.19 14.06 -15.61
C GLU A 463 3.01 12.82 -15.24
N TYR A 464 2.37 11.77 -14.72
CA TYR A 464 3.05 10.51 -14.38
C TYR A 464 3.69 9.85 -15.60
N VAL A 465 2.96 9.74 -16.71
CA VAL A 465 3.45 9.12 -17.96
C VAL A 465 4.51 9.98 -18.66
N ALA A 466 4.46 11.29 -18.48
CA ALA A 466 5.46 12.19 -19.06
C ALA A 466 6.85 12.00 -18.45
N GLY A 467 6.93 11.74 -17.15
CA GLY A 467 8.20 11.79 -16.41
C GLY A 467 8.91 13.13 -16.65
N ASP A 468 10.19 13.07 -17.01
CA ASP A 468 11.02 14.26 -17.30
C ASP A 468 10.95 14.74 -18.77
N ARG A 469 10.11 14.10 -19.60
CA ARG A 469 10.01 14.45 -21.03
C ARG A 469 9.37 15.83 -21.21
N PRO A 470 9.76 16.63 -22.22
CA PRO A 470 9.06 17.87 -22.52
C PRO A 470 7.64 17.55 -23.03
N VAL A 471 6.64 18.21 -22.41
CA VAL A 471 5.22 17.96 -22.68
C VAL A 471 4.54 19.21 -23.20
N GLN A 472 3.74 19.05 -24.26
CA GLN A 472 2.74 20.04 -24.64
C GLN A 472 1.34 19.59 -24.24
N ARG A 473 0.56 20.46 -23.60
CA ARG A 473 -0.83 20.18 -23.20
C ARG A 473 -1.82 21.04 -23.98
N LEU A 474 -2.74 20.39 -24.69
CA LEU A 474 -3.82 21.03 -25.43
C LEU A 474 -5.17 20.61 -24.83
N THR A 475 -6.06 21.57 -24.60
CA THR A 475 -7.39 21.30 -24.03
C THR A 475 -8.47 21.96 -24.86
N TYR A 476 -9.47 21.17 -25.25
CA TYR A 476 -10.58 21.61 -26.07
C TYR A 476 -11.91 21.25 -25.40
N ASN A 477 -12.90 22.15 -25.44
CA ASN A 477 -14.25 21.85 -25.00
C ASN A 477 -15.08 21.39 -26.19
N THR A 478 -15.45 20.12 -26.22
CA THR A 478 -16.16 19.50 -27.35
C THR A 478 -17.51 20.15 -27.63
N ARG A 479 -18.17 20.79 -26.64
CA ARG A 479 -19.43 21.54 -26.87
C ARG A 479 -19.26 22.80 -27.71
N LEU A 480 -18.04 23.32 -27.79
CA LEU A 480 -17.72 24.57 -28.48
C LEU A 480 -17.10 24.33 -29.86
N LEU A 481 -16.68 23.09 -30.17
CA LEU A 481 -15.98 22.77 -31.40
C LEU A 481 -16.95 22.68 -32.59
N LYS A 482 -16.70 23.49 -33.61
CA LYS A 482 -17.28 23.33 -34.96
C LYS A 482 -16.26 22.65 -35.88
N SER A 483 -16.66 22.30 -37.11
CA SER A 483 -15.77 21.63 -38.08
C SER A 483 -14.49 22.40 -38.37
N GLU A 484 -14.56 23.73 -38.52
CA GLU A 484 -13.37 24.56 -38.75
C GLU A 484 -12.44 24.59 -37.53
N ASP A 485 -13.02 24.70 -36.32
CA ASP A 485 -12.27 24.69 -35.06
C ASP A 485 -11.59 23.33 -34.83
N PHE A 486 -12.27 22.23 -35.21
CA PHE A 486 -11.74 20.88 -35.13
C PHE A 486 -10.54 20.69 -36.06
N ILE A 487 -10.63 21.15 -37.30
CA ILE A 487 -9.52 21.09 -38.26
C ILE A 487 -8.33 21.92 -37.73
N ALA A 488 -8.59 23.13 -37.22
CA ALA A 488 -7.56 23.96 -36.60
C ALA A 488 -6.91 23.29 -35.38
N ALA A 489 -7.71 22.61 -34.55
CA ALA A 489 -7.22 21.81 -33.43
C ALA A 489 -6.31 20.66 -33.91
N CYS A 490 -6.68 19.95 -34.98
CA CYS A 490 -5.86 18.87 -35.54
C CYS A 490 -4.52 19.35 -36.07
N HIS A 491 -4.49 20.50 -36.78
CA HIS A 491 -3.23 21.13 -37.21
C HIS A 491 -2.37 21.52 -36.00
N SER A 492 -2.95 22.13 -34.97
CA SER A 492 -2.23 22.44 -33.73
C SER A 492 -1.65 21.19 -33.05
N ILE A 493 -2.41 20.09 -32.96
CA ILE A 493 -1.90 18.82 -32.41
C ILE A 493 -0.73 18.31 -33.24
N ARG A 494 -0.86 18.30 -34.56
CA ARG A 494 0.19 17.87 -35.49
C ARG A 494 1.48 18.65 -35.31
N ASP A 495 1.40 19.98 -35.25
CA ASP A 495 2.58 20.85 -35.17
C ASP A 495 3.38 20.59 -33.89
N HIS A 496 2.70 20.40 -32.75
CA HIS A 496 3.37 20.08 -31.49
C HIS A 496 3.92 18.66 -31.46
N THR A 497 3.21 17.67 -32.02
CA THR A 497 3.74 16.30 -32.13
C THR A 497 4.98 16.26 -33.03
N ALA A 498 4.99 17.02 -34.13
CA ALA A 498 6.13 17.13 -35.04
C ALA A 498 7.36 17.81 -34.41
N SER A 499 7.18 18.62 -33.36
CA SER A 499 8.28 19.25 -32.62
C SER A 499 9.10 18.29 -31.75
N GLY A 500 8.70 17.02 -31.64
CA GLY A 500 9.37 15.99 -30.84
C GLY A 500 8.98 15.98 -29.35
N GLN A 501 8.04 16.84 -28.95
CA GLN A 501 7.49 16.87 -27.59
C GLN A 501 6.37 15.83 -27.41
N LEU A 502 6.22 15.30 -26.18
CA LEU A 502 5.07 14.46 -25.84
C LEU A 502 3.81 15.33 -25.83
N THR A 503 2.96 15.18 -26.85
CA THR A 503 1.75 15.99 -27.01
C THR A 503 0.58 15.30 -26.33
N ILE A 504 -0.05 15.99 -25.37
CA ILE A 504 -1.18 15.52 -24.58
C ILE A 504 -2.41 16.37 -24.90
N VAL A 505 -3.47 15.73 -25.35
CA VAL A 505 -4.69 16.37 -25.82
C VAL A 505 -5.86 15.95 -24.94
N SER A 506 -6.61 16.91 -24.41
CA SER A 506 -7.80 16.65 -23.59
C SER A 506 -9.05 17.24 -24.24
N PHE A 507 -10.02 16.39 -24.57
CA PHE A 507 -11.34 16.79 -25.03
C PHE A 507 -12.34 16.71 -23.87
N GLU A 508 -12.73 17.88 -23.36
CA GLU A 508 -13.71 18.01 -22.29
C GLU A 508 -15.14 17.98 -22.82
N ASN A 509 -16.06 17.45 -22.01
CA ASN A 509 -17.47 17.36 -22.37
C ASN A 509 -17.70 16.53 -23.65
N PHE A 510 -16.92 15.47 -23.82
CA PHE A 510 -16.92 14.64 -25.02
C PHE A 510 -18.26 13.94 -25.25
N GLU A 511 -19.11 13.81 -24.21
CA GLU A 511 -20.49 13.34 -24.36
C GLU A 511 -21.28 14.12 -25.42
N ALA A 512 -20.90 15.38 -25.70
CA ALA A 512 -21.55 16.19 -26.72
C ALA A 512 -21.33 15.66 -28.14
N ALA A 513 -20.14 15.14 -28.44
CA ALA A 513 -19.82 14.56 -29.75
C ALA A 513 -20.43 13.17 -29.95
N LEU A 514 -20.74 12.47 -28.87
CA LEU A 514 -21.30 11.11 -28.91
C LEU A 514 -22.84 11.07 -29.09
N HIS A 515 -23.48 12.23 -29.19
CA HIS A 515 -24.91 12.29 -29.52
C HIS A 515 -25.14 11.79 -30.95
N PRO A 516 -26.17 10.95 -31.18
CA PRO A 516 -26.50 10.47 -32.52
C PRO A 516 -26.66 11.63 -33.51
N GLY A 517 -25.93 11.57 -34.63
CA GLY A 517 -25.98 12.59 -35.68
C GLY A 517 -25.11 13.83 -35.45
N HIS A 518 -24.24 13.85 -34.43
CA HIS A 518 -23.27 14.93 -34.27
C HIS A 518 -22.30 14.97 -35.46
N VAL A 519 -22.14 16.14 -36.08
CA VAL A 519 -21.40 16.31 -37.35
C VAL A 519 -19.95 15.83 -37.25
N LEU A 520 -19.31 16.02 -36.09
CA LEU A 520 -17.89 15.68 -35.88
C LEU A 520 -17.65 14.26 -35.36
N LEU A 521 -18.69 13.45 -35.12
CA LEU A 521 -18.49 12.14 -34.47
C LEU A 521 -17.52 11.26 -35.29
N ASN A 522 -17.78 11.09 -36.58
CA ASN A 522 -16.92 10.30 -37.45
C ASN A 522 -15.49 10.88 -37.55
N ASP A 523 -15.36 12.21 -37.59
CA ASP A 523 -14.06 12.87 -37.65
C ASP A 523 -13.23 12.57 -36.39
N PHE A 524 -13.86 12.61 -35.21
CA PHE A 524 -13.22 12.21 -33.96
C PHE A 524 -12.82 10.73 -33.96
N LEU A 525 -13.70 9.83 -34.41
CA LEU A 525 -13.39 8.39 -34.42
C LEU A 525 -12.23 8.07 -35.36
N VAL A 526 -12.19 8.67 -36.56
CA VAL A 526 -11.08 8.52 -37.51
C VAL A 526 -9.78 9.07 -36.92
N MET A 527 -9.83 10.25 -36.30
CA MET A 527 -8.66 10.84 -35.63
C MET A 527 -8.13 9.93 -34.50
N MET A 528 -9.02 9.41 -33.66
CA MET A 528 -8.65 8.57 -32.51
C MET A 528 -8.10 7.21 -32.92
N ARG A 529 -8.58 6.65 -34.04
CA ARG A 529 -8.20 5.32 -34.54
C ARG A 529 -6.95 5.34 -35.39
N GLU A 530 -6.94 6.24 -36.37
CA GLU A 530 -5.95 6.23 -37.44
C GLU A 530 -4.91 7.35 -37.28
N GLY A 531 -5.19 8.33 -36.42
CA GLY A 531 -4.36 9.52 -36.31
C GLY A 531 -4.41 10.41 -37.54
N ASN A 532 -5.53 10.37 -38.28
CA ASN A 532 -5.72 11.09 -39.53
C ASN A 532 -6.89 12.08 -39.45
N PHE A 533 -6.80 13.17 -40.20
CA PHE A 533 -7.92 14.11 -40.44
C PHE A 533 -7.88 14.62 -41.87
N ALA A 534 -9.04 15.02 -42.40
CA ALA A 534 -9.17 15.58 -43.73
C ALA A 534 -9.32 17.10 -43.69
N ASP A 535 -8.51 17.83 -44.46
CA ASP A 535 -8.65 19.26 -44.68
C ASP A 535 -8.71 19.54 -46.19
N ARG A 536 -9.85 20.06 -46.65
CA ARG A 536 -10.10 20.41 -48.07
C ARG A 536 -9.75 19.28 -49.05
N GLY A 537 -10.01 18.02 -48.66
CA GLY A 537 -9.76 16.83 -49.48
C GLY A 537 -8.34 16.25 -49.36
N GLN A 538 -7.45 16.84 -48.58
CA GLN A 538 -6.14 16.25 -48.25
C GLN A 538 -6.21 15.56 -46.89
N VAL A 539 -5.55 14.40 -46.79
CA VAL A 539 -5.43 13.66 -45.52
C VAL A 539 -4.10 14.02 -44.87
N HIS A 540 -4.17 14.42 -43.60
CA HIS A 540 -3.01 14.74 -42.77
C HIS A 540 -2.97 13.83 -41.55
N SER A 541 -1.77 13.53 -41.06
CA SER A 541 -1.57 12.80 -39.80
C SER A 541 -1.29 13.75 -38.65
N ILE A 542 -1.88 13.47 -37.47
CA ILE A 542 -1.60 14.19 -36.22
C ILE A 542 -0.40 13.61 -35.44
N GLY A 543 0.19 12.51 -35.94
CA GLY A 543 1.26 11.77 -35.29
C GLY A 543 0.77 10.90 -34.12
N ALA A 544 1.58 10.78 -33.07
CA ALA A 544 1.34 9.91 -31.92
C ALA A 544 1.07 10.67 -30.59
N PRO A 545 0.03 11.53 -30.51
CA PRO A 545 -0.32 12.18 -29.25
C PRO A 545 -1.03 11.22 -28.28
N LEU A 546 -1.03 11.58 -27.00
CA LEU A 546 -1.91 10.99 -25.98
C LEU A 546 -3.23 11.77 -25.96
N ILE A 547 -4.33 11.11 -26.33
CA ILE A 547 -5.66 11.73 -26.42
C ILE A 547 -6.52 11.26 -25.25
N PHE A 548 -7.09 12.21 -24.50
CA PHE A 548 -8.01 11.96 -23.39
C PHE A 548 -9.41 12.48 -23.73
N SER A 549 -10.40 11.59 -23.75
CA SER A 549 -11.82 11.93 -23.97
C SER A 549 -12.57 11.90 -22.64
N LEU A 550 -12.93 13.08 -22.11
CA LEU A 550 -13.60 13.21 -20.82
C LEU A 550 -15.11 13.22 -21.00
N VAL A 551 -15.77 12.16 -20.51
CA VAL A 551 -17.21 11.93 -20.69
C VAL A 551 -17.93 12.06 -19.35
N ASN A 552 -19.01 12.84 -19.31
CA ASN A 552 -19.91 12.87 -18.15
C ASN A 552 -20.93 11.73 -18.23
N GLN A 553 -20.82 10.77 -17.30
CA GLN A 553 -21.73 9.64 -17.17
C GLN A 553 -22.39 9.68 -15.78
N GLU A 554 -23.72 9.74 -15.72
CA GLU A 554 -24.46 9.60 -14.46
C GLU A 554 -24.53 8.11 -14.10
N HIS A 555 -24.27 7.76 -12.84
CA HIS A 555 -24.56 6.42 -12.35
C HIS A 555 -26.08 6.28 -12.27
N GLY A 556 -26.64 5.23 -12.86
CA GLY A 556 -28.07 4.94 -12.70
C GLY A 556 -28.41 4.83 -11.22
N MET A 557 -29.17 5.79 -10.70
CA MET A 557 -29.71 5.73 -9.34
C MET A 557 -30.65 4.52 -9.26
N LEU A 558 -30.47 3.66 -8.26
CA LEU A 558 -31.49 2.67 -7.90
C LEU A 558 -32.78 3.42 -7.51
N PRO A 559 -33.96 3.03 -8.02
CA PRO A 559 -35.24 3.55 -7.55
C PRO A 559 -35.51 2.97 -6.17
N GLY A 560 -35.32 3.74 -5.09
CA GLY A 560 -35.47 3.15 -3.75
C GLY A 560 -35.38 4.05 -2.53
N THR A 561 -35.30 5.38 -2.65
CA THR A 561 -35.48 6.27 -1.50
C THR A 561 -36.63 7.25 -1.77
N PRO A 562 -37.80 7.10 -1.11
CA PRO A 562 -38.86 8.08 -1.21
C PRO A 562 -38.43 9.33 -0.43
N THR A 563 -38.07 10.40 -1.15
CA THR A 563 -38.02 11.75 -0.56
C THR A 563 -39.43 12.35 -0.64
N PRO A 564 -40.05 12.78 0.49
CA PRO A 564 -41.32 13.49 0.44
C PRO A 564 -41.11 14.93 -0.02
N ILE A 565 -41.84 15.30 -1.08
CA ILE A 565 -42.50 16.59 -1.32
C ILE A 565 -41.60 17.84 -1.28
N THR A 566 -40.94 18.15 -2.40
CA THR A 566 -40.97 19.51 -3.00
C THR A 566 -40.63 19.37 -4.50
N PRO A 567 -41.45 19.86 -5.44
CA PRO A 567 -41.14 19.77 -6.87
C PRO A 567 -40.10 20.84 -7.21
N THR A 568 -38.82 20.48 -7.29
CA THR A 568 -37.76 21.37 -7.78
C THR A 568 -37.10 20.76 -9.00
N THR A 569 -37.51 21.22 -10.18
CA THR A 569 -36.75 21.25 -11.46
C THR A 569 -36.13 19.94 -11.97
N SER A 570 -36.32 18.80 -11.29
CA SER A 570 -35.72 17.50 -11.60
C SER A 570 -36.59 16.60 -12.47
N GLU A 571 -37.80 17.03 -12.85
CA GLU A 571 -38.66 16.30 -13.79
C GLU A 571 -38.25 16.48 -15.27
N PHE A 572 -37.24 17.28 -15.58
CA PHE A 572 -36.76 17.49 -16.96
C PHE A 572 -35.70 16.49 -17.46
N ASN A 573 -35.18 15.59 -16.61
CA ASN A 573 -34.03 14.74 -17.01
C ASN A 573 -34.38 13.31 -17.48
N HIS A 574 -35.66 12.93 -17.62
CA HIS A 574 -36.02 11.59 -18.10
C HIS A 574 -35.97 11.39 -19.63
N ARG A 575 -35.32 12.27 -20.39
CA ARG A 575 -35.03 12.04 -21.82
C ARG A 575 -33.70 12.67 -22.24
N ARG A 576 -32.56 12.16 -21.76
CA ARG A 576 -31.31 12.29 -22.55
C ARG A 576 -31.33 11.18 -23.60
N PRO A 577 -31.16 11.48 -24.91
CA PRO A 577 -31.01 10.44 -25.92
C PRO A 577 -29.82 9.55 -25.55
N ALA A 578 -29.96 8.24 -25.75
CA ALA A 578 -28.90 7.26 -25.53
C ALA A 578 -27.65 7.73 -26.29
N ILE A 579 -26.58 8.01 -25.56
CA ILE A 579 -25.27 8.34 -26.10
C ILE A 579 -24.71 7.05 -26.72
N ASP A 580 -24.07 7.12 -27.89
CA ASP A 580 -23.43 5.95 -28.50
C ASP A 580 -22.08 5.67 -27.83
N GLU A 581 -22.12 5.18 -26.59
CA GLU A 581 -20.91 4.82 -25.85
C GLU A 581 -20.16 3.67 -26.54
N ALA A 582 -20.86 2.76 -27.23
CA ALA A 582 -20.25 1.64 -27.93
C ALA A 582 -19.30 2.12 -29.04
N ALA A 583 -19.69 3.14 -29.81
CA ALA A 583 -18.83 3.74 -30.83
C ALA A 583 -17.52 4.31 -30.25
N LEU A 584 -17.53 4.82 -29.01
CA LEU A 584 -16.32 5.27 -28.35
C LEU A 584 -15.43 4.10 -27.92
N LEU A 585 -16.02 3.06 -27.31
CA LEU A 585 -15.30 1.94 -26.71
C LEU A 585 -14.38 1.23 -27.72
N ASP A 586 -14.84 1.05 -28.96
CA ASP A 586 -14.06 0.40 -30.03
C ASP A 586 -12.79 1.17 -30.45
N HIS A 587 -12.68 2.44 -30.05
CA HIS A 587 -11.61 3.35 -30.44
C HIS A 587 -10.72 3.78 -29.27
N LEU A 588 -10.93 3.21 -28.08
CA LEU A 588 -10.13 3.46 -26.89
C LEU A 588 -9.12 2.33 -26.65
N HIS A 589 -7.92 2.72 -26.24
CA HIS A 589 -6.88 1.81 -25.75
C HIS A 589 -7.07 1.49 -24.27
N GLY A 590 -7.83 2.31 -23.55
CA GLY A 590 -8.05 2.15 -22.12
C GLY A 590 -9.11 3.09 -21.58
N ILE A 591 -9.71 2.69 -20.45
CA ILE A 591 -10.78 3.43 -19.78
C ILE A 591 -10.45 3.57 -18.31
N VAL A 592 -10.57 4.79 -17.80
CA VAL A 592 -10.52 5.09 -16.37
C VAL A 592 -11.89 5.58 -15.92
N ARG A 593 -12.46 4.92 -14.92
CA ARG A 593 -13.72 5.32 -14.30
C ARG A 593 -13.45 6.07 -13.00
N VAL A 594 -13.79 7.35 -12.97
CA VAL A 594 -13.58 8.24 -11.82
C VAL A 594 -14.89 8.37 -11.04
N THR A 595 -14.94 7.70 -9.89
CA THR A 595 -16.11 7.63 -9.00
C THR A 595 -16.54 8.99 -8.44
N GLY A 596 -15.58 9.76 -7.92
CA GLY A 596 -15.85 11.02 -7.22
C GLY A 596 -16.19 10.88 -5.73
N PRO A 597 -16.68 11.98 -5.09
CA PRO A 597 -16.76 12.08 -3.63
C PRO A 597 -18.06 11.55 -3.02
N ASN A 598 -19.04 11.19 -3.85
CA ASN A 598 -20.35 10.72 -3.38
C ASN A 598 -20.35 9.21 -3.17
N GLN A 599 -21.27 8.75 -2.32
CA GLN A 599 -21.56 7.33 -2.16
C GLN A 599 -22.26 6.81 -3.43
N ILE A 600 -21.74 5.72 -4.02
CA ILE A 600 -22.34 5.14 -5.25
C ILE A 600 -23.50 4.21 -4.91
N SER A 601 -23.35 3.39 -3.87
CA SER A 601 -24.34 2.41 -3.44
C SER A 601 -24.31 2.23 -1.92
N ALA A 602 -25.28 1.50 -1.36
CA ALA A 602 -25.31 1.20 0.08
C ALA A 602 -24.08 0.38 0.54
N GLU A 603 -23.49 -0.39 -0.39
CA GLU A 603 -22.30 -1.22 -0.18
C GLU A 603 -20.99 -0.43 -0.26
N ASP A 604 -21.01 0.76 -0.87
CA ASP A 604 -19.86 1.66 -0.94
C ASP A 604 -19.60 2.30 0.43
N LYS A 605 -18.91 1.58 1.30
CA LYS A 605 -18.52 2.04 2.64
C LYS A 605 -17.25 2.90 2.64
N THR A 606 -16.50 2.91 1.54
CA THR A 606 -15.18 3.57 1.43
C THR A 606 -15.27 5.00 0.87
N PHE A 607 -16.46 5.48 0.47
CA PHE A 607 -16.64 6.87 0.02
C PHE A 607 -16.08 7.94 0.98
N PRO A 608 -16.13 7.80 2.33
CA PRO A 608 -15.54 8.80 3.22
C PRO A 608 -14.02 8.87 3.07
N VAL A 609 -13.37 7.73 2.82
CA VAL A 609 -11.91 7.62 2.61
C VAL A 609 -11.50 8.35 1.34
N ARG A 610 -12.19 8.07 0.22
CA ARG A 610 -11.96 8.79 -1.05
C ARG A 610 -12.15 10.30 -0.88
N ARG A 611 -13.22 10.69 -0.19
CA ARG A 611 -13.55 12.09 0.09
C ARG A 611 -12.53 12.75 1.01
N ALA A 612 -11.98 12.03 1.98
CA ALA A 612 -10.96 12.55 2.89
C ALA A 612 -9.67 12.92 2.16
N ILE A 613 -9.23 12.08 1.21
CA ILE A 613 -8.06 12.37 0.36
C ILE A 613 -8.29 13.67 -0.41
N MET A 614 -9.45 13.78 -1.08
CA MET A 614 -9.83 14.97 -1.85
C MET A 614 -9.94 16.22 -0.96
N LEU A 615 -10.63 16.12 0.19
CA LEU A 615 -10.81 17.21 1.14
C LEU A 615 -9.47 17.71 1.69
N ARG A 616 -8.59 16.81 2.13
CA ARG A 616 -7.28 17.21 2.64
C ARG A 616 -6.45 17.90 1.57
N GLN A 617 -6.46 17.38 0.35
CA GLN A 617 -5.74 18.00 -0.76
C GLN A 617 -6.24 19.42 -1.04
N MET A 618 -7.56 19.62 -1.06
CA MET A 618 -8.17 20.95 -1.25
C MET A 618 -7.81 21.92 -0.12
N LEU A 619 -7.85 21.46 1.14
CA LEU A 619 -7.46 22.28 2.29
C LEU A 619 -5.97 22.65 2.24
N LYS A 620 -5.08 21.70 1.93
CA LYS A 620 -3.64 21.98 1.78
C LYS A 620 -3.35 23.01 0.69
N GLN A 621 -4.01 22.88 -0.47
CA GLN A 621 -3.77 23.77 -1.60
C GLN A 621 -4.31 25.19 -1.37
N ARG A 622 -5.46 25.34 -0.71
CA ARG A 622 -6.16 26.64 -0.59
C ARG A 622 -5.97 27.33 0.76
N HIS A 623 -5.75 26.55 1.81
CA HIS A 623 -5.67 27.02 3.19
C HIS A 623 -4.51 26.32 3.93
N PRO A 624 -3.26 26.43 3.43
CA PRO A 624 -2.10 25.74 4.02
C PRO A 624 -1.86 26.11 5.49
N HIS A 625 -2.31 27.30 5.93
CA HIS A 625 -2.20 27.77 7.32
C HIS A 625 -3.03 26.96 8.34
N LEU A 626 -3.97 26.12 7.87
CA LEU A 626 -4.70 25.18 8.74
C LEU A 626 -3.87 23.95 9.11
N GLU A 627 -2.80 23.67 8.37
CA GLU A 627 -1.86 22.61 8.69
C GLU A 627 -0.85 23.13 9.73
N SER A 628 -0.78 22.45 10.86
CA SER A 628 0.23 22.73 11.88
C SER A 628 1.64 22.36 11.38
N PRO A 629 2.71 22.88 12.00
CA PRO A 629 4.08 22.49 11.67
C PRO A 629 4.35 20.98 11.81
N LYS A 630 3.53 20.25 12.59
CA LYS A 630 3.60 18.80 12.75
C LYS A 630 2.82 18.02 11.67
N GLY A 631 2.33 18.68 10.62
CA GLY A 631 1.53 18.06 9.54
C GLY A 631 0.08 17.74 9.91
N GLN A 632 -0.38 18.17 11.10
CA GLN A 632 -1.76 17.95 11.55
C GLN A 632 -2.68 19.05 11.01
N MET A 633 -3.72 18.68 10.27
CA MET A 633 -4.75 19.60 9.78
C MET A 633 -5.75 19.91 10.90
N ARG A 634 -5.96 21.19 11.18
CA ARG A 634 -6.81 21.66 12.27
C ARG A 634 -8.25 21.87 11.80
N VAL A 635 -9.06 20.83 11.88
CA VAL A 635 -10.51 20.86 11.60
C VAL A 635 -11.26 20.42 12.85
N GLU A 636 -12.36 21.08 13.17
CA GLU A 636 -13.25 20.64 14.25
C GLU A 636 -13.97 19.34 13.90
N GLU A 637 -14.11 18.45 14.88
CA GLU A 637 -14.65 17.10 14.70
C GLU A 637 -16.04 17.08 14.06
N GLY A 638 -16.98 17.92 14.54
CA GLY A 638 -18.32 18.00 13.96
C GLY A 638 -18.31 18.47 12.50
N VAL A 639 -17.44 19.44 12.18
CA VAL A 639 -17.29 19.97 10.81
C VAL A 639 -16.72 18.89 9.90
N LEU A 640 -15.66 18.23 10.33
CA LEU A 640 -15.01 17.17 9.58
C LEU A 640 -15.98 16.01 9.32
N HIS A 641 -16.72 15.60 10.34
CA HIS A 641 -17.73 14.56 10.27
C HIS A 641 -18.84 14.90 9.27
N ALA A 642 -19.37 16.13 9.28
CA ALA A 642 -20.37 16.58 8.31
C ALA A 642 -19.85 16.60 6.88
N LEU A 643 -18.64 17.11 6.66
CA LEU A 643 -18.01 17.13 5.34
C LEU A 643 -17.75 15.71 4.82
N LEU A 644 -17.32 14.79 5.69
CA LEU A 644 -16.95 13.43 5.30
C LEU A 644 -18.14 12.49 5.08
N LEU A 645 -19.21 12.61 5.86
CA LEU A 645 -20.28 11.60 5.89
C LEU A 645 -21.60 12.01 5.25
N VAL A 646 -21.80 13.29 4.90
CA VAL A 646 -23.00 13.68 4.14
C VAL A 646 -23.13 12.82 2.87
N PRO A 647 -24.26 12.13 2.59
CA PRO A 647 -24.29 11.11 1.55
C PRO A 647 -23.96 11.65 0.14
N GLN A 648 -24.44 12.86 -0.16
CA GLN A 648 -24.36 13.43 -1.49
C GLN A 648 -24.03 14.92 -1.51
N TYR A 649 -23.04 15.26 -2.33
CA TYR A 649 -22.79 16.60 -2.86
C TYR A 649 -23.46 16.75 -4.22
N LYS A 650 -24.38 17.73 -4.33
CA LYS A 650 -25.25 17.94 -5.51
C LYS A 650 -24.47 18.06 -6.83
N HIS A 651 -23.26 18.62 -6.79
CA HIS A 651 -22.38 18.78 -7.95
C HIS A 651 -20.98 18.17 -7.72
N GLY A 652 -20.90 17.11 -6.94
CA GLY A 652 -19.64 16.42 -6.61
C GLY A 652 -18.63 17.35 -5.94
N LEU A 653 -17.36 17.30 -6.36
CA LEU A 653 -16.28 18.08 -5.77
C LEU A 653 -16.50 19.59 -5.86
N ARG A 654 -17.25 20.08 -6.84
CA ARG A 654 -17.55 21.52 -6.96
C ARG A 654 -18.41 22.00 -5.80
N SER A 655 -19.35 21.19 -5.33
CA SER A 655 -20.17 21.51 -4.16
C SER A 655 -19.32 21.56 -2.89
N LEU A 656 -18.43 20.57 -2.70
CA LEU A 656 -17.47 20.58 -1.58
C LEU A 656 -16.57 21.81 -1.63
N GLU A 657 -16.02 22.14 -2.81
CA GLU A 657 -15.19 23.32 -3.03
C GLU A 657 -15.93 24.62 -2.70
N LYS A 658 -17.21 24.71 -3.07
CA LYS A 658 -18.03 25.88 -2.78
C LYS A 658 -18.28 26.06 -1.28
N ILE A 659 -18.52 24.98 -0.53
CA ILE A 659 -18.64 25.08 0.94
C ILE A 659 -17.33 25.58 1.55
N ILE A 660 -16.19 25.02 1.14
CA ILE A 660 -14.88 25.43 1.68
C ILE A 660 -14.56 26.89 1.31
N SER A 661 -14.72 27.27 0.04
CA SER A 661 -14.37 28.61 -0.45
C SER A 661 -15.30 29.73 0.06
N THR A 662 -16.52 29.39 0.49
CA THR A 662 -17.44 30.33 1.14
C THR A 662 -17.32 30.33 2.66
N SER A 663 -16.48 29.45 3.23
CA SER A 663 -16.18 29.43 4.66
C SER A 663 -15.20 30.55 5.04
N ARG A 664 -15.33 31.06 6.27
CA ARG A 664 -14.53 32.19 6.79
C ARG A 664 -13.20 31.71 7.38
N LEU A 665 -12.30 31.21 6.53
CA LEU A 665 -11.05 30.54 6.94
C LEU A 665 -9.82 31.45 6.98
N SER A 666 -9.89 32.66 6.41
CA SER A 666 -8.78 33.61 6.38
C SER A 666 -8.31 33.97 7.80
N GLY A 667 -7.04 33.74 8.11
CA GLY A 667 -6.45 34.04 9.43
C GLY A 667 -6.92 33.15 10.58
N LYS A 668 -7.77 32.15 10.34
CA LYS A 668 -8.22 31.18 11.36
C LYS A 668 -7.16 30.11 11.59
N ALA A 669 -6.92 29.76 12.85
CA ALA A 669 -6.03 28.65 13.22
C ALA A 669 -6.69 27.27 13.11
N LYS A 670 -8.02 27.19 12.96
CA LYS A 670 -8.82 25.96 12.92
C LYS A 670 -10.07 26.19 12.07
N PHE A 671 -10.47 25.18 11.30
CA PHE A 671 -11.78 25.14 10.64
C PHE A 671 -12.84 24.70 11.67
N ASP A 672 -13.42 25.68 12.36
CA ASP A 672 -14.45 25.53 13.39
C ASP A 672 -15.87 25.66 12.83
N VAL A 673 -16.89 25.32 13.62
CA VAL A 673 -18.31 25.45 13.23
C VAL A 673 -18.65 26.90 12.87
N ALA A 674 -18.07 27.89 13.55
CA ALA A 674 -18.33 29.31 13.31
C ALA A 674 -17.76 29.82 11.98
N ALA A 675 -16.81 29.09 11.37
CA ALA A 675 -16.27 29.41 10.05
C ALA A 675 -17.14 28.88 8.90
N LEU A 676 -18.06 27.94 9.15
CA LEU A 676 -18.95 27.41 8.12
C LEU A 676 -19.92 28.48 7.59
N PRO A 677 -20.37 28.36 6.32
CA PRO A 677 -21.45 29.19 5.81
C PRO A 677 -22.76 28.95 6.57
N PRO A 678 -23.71 29.90 6.54
CA PRO A 678 -25.07 29.67 7.04
C PRO A 678 -25.74 28.44 6.40
N GLU A 679 -26.67 27.81 7.12
CA GLU A 679 -27.36 26.58 6.67
C GLU A 679 -28.03 26.77 5.29
N GLU A 680 -28.60 27.95 5.03
CA GLU A 680 -29.25 28.28 3.76
C GLU A 680 -28.28 28.24 2.57
N GLN A 681 -27.02 28.59 2.79
CA GLN A 681 -25.97 28.50 1.76
C GLN A 681 -25.46 27.07 1.60
N ILE A 682 -25.28 26.34 2.70
CA ILE A 682 -24.88 24.93 2.68
C ILE A 682 -25.91 24.09 1.91
N GLN A 683 -27.21 24.36 2.09
CA GLN A 683 -28.29 23.66 1.40
C GLN A 683 -28.26 23.82 -0.14
N LEU A 684 -27.55 24.80 -0.69
CA LEU A 684 -27.34 24.89 -2.15
C LEU A 684 -26.47 23.76 -2.69
N TYR A 685 -25.63 23.15 -1.83
CA TYR A 685 -24.59 22.21 -2.23
C TYR A 685 -24.81 20.78 -1.73
N VAL A 686 -25.55 20.61 -0.63
CA VAL A 686 -25.90 19.34 0.01
C VAL A 686 -27.35 19.39 0.56
N ASP A 687 -27.83 18.32 1.17
CA ASP A 687 -29.01 18.39 2.05
C ASP A 687 -28.62 19.07 3.37
N GLY A 688 -29.13 20.28 3.60
CA GLY A 688 -28.78 21.09 4.78
C GLY A 688 -29.17 20.43 6.10
N ARG A 689 -30.34 19.79 6.19
CA ARG A 689 -30.81 19.14 7.42
C ARG A 689 -29.94 17.95 7.79
N ILE A 690 -29.60 17.12 6.79
CA ILE A 690 -28.71 15.97 6.97
C ILE A 690 -27.31 16.45 7.36
N PHE A 691 -26.77 17.46 6.67
CA PHE A 691 -25.46 18.03 6.98
C PHE A 691 -25.38 18.56 8.41
N MET A 692 -26.38 19.34 8.84
CA MET A 692 -26.47 19.86 10.21
C MET A 692 -26.70 18.75 11.23
N GLY A 693 -27.34 17.65 10.84
CA GLY A 693 -27.42 16.42 11.64
C GLY A 693 -26.05 15.82 11.92
N TYR A 694 -25.22 15.65 10.89
CA TYR A 694 -23.84 15.18 11.05
C TYR A 694 -22.96 16.17 11.83
N LEU A 695 -23.21 17.48 11.70
CA LEU A 695 -22.46 18.52 12.42
C LEU A 695 -22.59 18.40 13.95
N ARG A 696 -23.73 17.90 14.45
CA ARG A 696 -24.04 17.76 15.87
C ARG A 696 -23.55 16.44 16.50
N SER A 697 -22.60 15.75 15.85
CA SER A 697 -22.07 14.41 16.16
C SER A 697 -23.03 13.25 15.79
N PRO A 698 -22.50 12.10 15.32
CA PRO A 698 -23.32 10.95 14.96
C PRO A 698 -23.88 10.28 16.21
N LYS A 699 -25.16 9.90 16.16
CA LYS A 699 -25.71 8.96 17.14
C LYS A 699 -25.29 7.54 16.77
N LEU A 700 -25.07 6.71 17.79
CA LEU A 700 -24.85 5.29 17.55
C LEU A 700 -26.10 4.64 16.92
N PRO A 701 -25.95 3.50 16.21
CA PRO A 701 -27.09 2.71 15.75
C PRO A 701 -28.07 2.49 16.91
N ARG A 702 -29.37 2.69 16.67
CA ARG A 702 -30.39 2.74 17.73
C ARG A 702 -30.31 1.57 18.70
N SER A 703 -30.16 0.34 18.19
CA SER A 703 -30.02 -0.86 19.03
C SER A 703 -28.78 -0.80 19.92
N LEU A 704 -27.62 -0.53 19.33
CA LEU A 704 -26.35 -0.40 20.05
C LEU A 704 -26.40 0.72 21.09
N ARG A 705 -26.98 1.87 20.74
CA ARG A 705 -27.16 3.03 21.61
C ARG A 705 -27.94 2.65 22.87
N GLU A 706 -29.07 1.97 22.71
CA GLU A 706 -29.89 1.55 23.86
C GLU A 706 -29.17 0.49 24.72
N THR A 707 -28.55 -0.52 24.10
CA THR A 707 -27.79 -1.55 24.83
C THR A 707 -26.66 -0.95 25.66
N LEU A 708 -25.88 -0.02 25.07
CA LEU A 708 -24.81 0.67 25.77
C LEU A 708 -25.36 1.56 26.89
N ALA A 709 -26.40 2.34 26.61
CA ALA A 709 -26.99 3.22 27.62
C ALA A 709 -27.54 2.43 28.83
N GLN A 710 -28.22 1.31 28.59
CA GLN A 710 -28.66 0.41 29.66
C GLN A 710 -27.48 -0.17 30.44
N GLY A 711 -26.47 -0.70 29.75
CA GLY A 711 -25.29 -1.28 30.41
C GLY A 711 -24.51 -0.27 31.26
N LEU A 712 -24.35 0.95 30.77
CA LEU A 712 -23.74 2.06 31.49
C LEU A 712 -24.59 2.42 32.72
N PHE A 713 -25.90 2.54 32.56
CA PHE A 713 -26.82 2.85 33.66
C PHE A 713 -26.76 1.81 34.78
N GLU A 714 -26.80 0.52 34.45
CA GLU A 714 -26.72 -0.56 35.43
C GLU A 714 -25.36 -0.59 36.15
N THR A 715 -24.28 -0.27 35.43
CA THR A 715 -22.94 -0.14 36.03
C THR A 715 -22.90 1.03 37.02
N TYR A 716 -23.46 2.17 36.63
CA TYR A 716 -23.59 3.34 37.48
C TYR A 716 -24.40 3.02 38.75
N LYS A 717 -25.57 2.39 38.65
CA LYS A 717 -26.39 1.97 39.80
C LYS A 717 -25.59 1.10 40.76
N LYS A 718 -24.93 0.05 40.25
CA LYS A 718 -24.11 -0.86 41.07
C LYS A 718 -23.00 -0.12 41.81
N ARG A 719 -22.27 0.76 41.12
CA ARG A 719 -21.21 1.56 41.73
C ARG A 719 -21.75 2.51 42.80
N ARG A 720 -22.91 3.13 42.57
CA ARG A 720 -23.54 4.02 43.57
C ARG A 720 -23.97 3.25 44.81
N VAL A 721 -24.56 2.07 44.66
CA VAL A 721 -24.94 1.20 45.79
C VAL A 721 -23.71 0.76 46.59
N SER A 722 -22.60 0.44 45.93
CA SER A 722 -21.36 0.04 46.62
C SER A 722 -20.66 1.17 47.37
N MET A 723 -21.00 2.44 47.08
CA MET A 723 -20.46 3.61 47.79
C MET A 723 -21.21 3.90 49.10
N CYS A 724 -22.40 3.34 49.31
CA CYS A 724 -23.17 3.53 50.56
C CYS A 724 -22.47 2.81 51.72
N LYS A 725 -22.12 3.57 52.77
CA LYS A 725 -21.45 3.06 53.98
C LYS A 725 -22.45 2.73 55.09
N THR A 726 -23.66 3.28 55.02
CA THR A 726 -24.74 3.08 56.01
C THR A 726 -26.06 2.70 55.34
N ASP A 727 -26.97 2.05 56.09
CA ASP A 727 -28.30 1.70 55.58
C ASP A 727 -29.16 2.95 55.31
N ALA A 728 -28.99 4.02 56.08
CA ALA A 728 -29.66 5.30 55.84
C ALA A 728 -29.24 5.94 54.50
N GLU A 729 -27.96 5.85 54.12
CA GLU A 729 -27.49 6.29 52.81
C GLU A 729 -28.05 5.42 51.68
N ARG A 730 -28.25 4.12 51.92
CA ARG A 730 -28.83 3.21 50.94
C ARG A 730 -30.31 3.51 50.71
N GLU A 731 -31.10 3.69 51.77
CA GLU A 731 -32.52 4.06 51.70
C GLU A 731 -32.71 5.43 51.02
N ALA A 732 -31.87 6.42 51.37
CA ALA A 732 -31.88 7.72 50.71
C ALA A 732 -31.54 7.61 49.21
N LEU A 733 -30.57 6.76 48.85
CA LEU A 733 -30.19 6.51 47.45
C LEU A 733 -31.33 5.84 46.67
N GLU A 734 -31.99 4.82 47.24
CA GLU A 734 -33.13 4.12 46.62
C GLU A 734 -34.29 5.06 46.29
N SER A 735 -34.48 6.11 47.10
CA SER A 735 -35.49 7.16 46.84
C SER A 735 -35.12 8.17 45.74
N ASP A 736 -33.88 8.20 45.25
CA ASP A 736 -33.45 9.11 44.19
C ASP A 736 -33.98 8.63 42.82
N ARG A 737 -34.57 9.56 42.05
CA ARG A 737 -35.08 9.28 40.69
C ARG A 737 -34.03 8.69 39.74
N SER A 738 -32.74 8.87 40.02
CA SER A 738 -31.63 8.30 39.24
C SER A 738 -31.36 6.82 39.54
N MET A 739 -32.05 6.22 40.53
CA MET A 739 -31.92 4.82 40.91
C MET A 739 -33.10 3.95 40.50
N HIS A 740 -34.16 4.53 39.92
CA HIS A 740 -35.27 3.79 39.31
C HIS A 740 -34.78 2.82 38.23
N ASP A 741 -35.58 1.83 37.87
CA ASP A 741 -35.24 0.92 36.78
C ASP A 741 -35.33 1.63 35.42
N TRP A 742 -34.65 1.08 34.41
CA TRP A 742 -34.49 1.73 33.10
C TRP A 742 -35.82 2.15 32.47
N ASP A 743 -36.84 1.30 32.55
CA ASP A 743 -38.17 1.54 31.96
C ASP A 743 -38.98 2.61 32.70
N GLU A 744 -38.62 2.90 33.96
CA GLU A 744 -39.26 3.89 34.82
C GLU A 744 -38.42 5.17 35.00
N LEU A 745 -37.24 5.20 34.37
CA LEU A 745 -36.29 6.29 34.48
C LEU A 745 -36.83 7.54 33.79
N ALA A 746 -36.61 8.71 34.41
CA ALA A 746 -37.03 9.97 33.81
C ALA A 746 -36.40 10.15 32.41
N PRO A 747 -37.15 10.61 31.38
CA PRO A 747 -36.64 10.72 30.02
C PRO A 747 -35.35 11.55 29.89
N GLU A 748 -35.19 12.57 30.73
CA GLU A 748 -33.99 13.42 30.78
C GLU A 748 -32.75 12.65 31.25
N LEU A 749 -32.90 11.70 32.19
CA LEU A 749 -31.83 10.86 32.70
C LEU A 749 -31.49 9.73 31.73
N MET A 750 -32.50 9.11 31.09
CA MET A 750 -32.26 8.17 29.99
C MET A 750 -31.45 8.84 28.87
N GLU A 751 -31.82 10.07 28.49
CA GLU A 751 -31.10 10.80 27.44
C GLU A 751 -29.69 11.24 27.89
N SER A 752 -29.45 11.43 29.18
CA SER A 752 -28.09 11.69 29.71
C SER A 752 -27.20 10.47 29.50
N THR A 753 -27.69 9.26 29.82
CA THR A 753 -26.93 8.01 29.60
C THR A 753 -26.78 7.66 28.12
N ARG A 754 -27.81 7.95 27.30
CA ARG A 754 -27.70 7.80 25.84
C ARG A 754 -26.66 8.76 25.24
N ALA A 755 -26.57 9.99 25.74
CA ALA A 755 -25.55 10.94 25.33
C ALA A 755 -24.14 10.48 25.75
N GLN A 756 -24.01 9.82 26.91
CA GLN A 756 -22.75 9.16 27.30
C GLN A 756 -22.37 8.04 26.33
N ALA A 757 -23.32 7.21 25.92
CA ALA A 757 -23.11 6.16 24.93
C ALA A 757 -22.68 6.75 23.56
N ASP A 758 -23.36 7.79 23.09
CA ASP A 758 -23.02 8.47 21.82
C ASP A 758 -21.62 9.11 21.82
N ASP A 759 -21.06 9.40 23.00
CA ASP A 759 -19.72 9.98 23.15
C ASP A 759 -18.58 8.94 23.12
N ILE A 760 -18.88 7.64 23.22
CA ILE A 760 -17.87 6.56 23.21
C ILE A 760 -16.93 6.65 21.99
N PRO A 761 -17.39 6.82 20.73
CA PRO A 761 -16.49 6.99 19.59
C PRO A 761 -15.46 8.11 19.78
N ARG A 762 -15.86 9.25 20.34
CA ARG A 762 -14.96 10.40 20.56
C ARG A 762 -13.87 10.05 21.58
N LYS A 763 -14.23 9.32 22.63
CA LYS A 763 -13.30 8.80 23.65
C LYS A 763 -12.31 7.79 23.08
N LEU A 764 -12.80 6.80 22.34
CA LEU A 764 -11.95 5.80 21.69
C LEU A 764 -10.91 6.47 20.77
N ARG A 765 -11.32 7.48 19.99
CA ARG A 765 -10.42 8.26 19.13
C ARG A 765 -9.27 8.93 19.87
N ALA A 766 -9.51 9.43 21.09
CA ALA A 766 -8.45 10.05 21.88
C ALA A 766 -7.34 9.05 22.22
N MET A 767 -7.70 7.77 22.35
CA MET A 767 -6.78 6.65 22.62
C MET A 767 -6.29 5.95 21.34
N ASN A 768 -6.54 6.52 20.16
CA ASN A 768 -6.30 5.90 18.85
C ASN A 768 -6.97 4.52 18.68
N CYS A 769 -8.15 4.37 19.29
CA CYS A 769 -8.98 3.17 19.21
C CYS A 769 -10.26 3.47 18.42
N PHE A 770 -10.91 2.41 17.93
CA PHE A 770 -12.23 2.45 17.30
C PHE A 770 -13.00 1.16 17.63
N MET A 771 -14.28 1.10 17.28
CA MET A 771 -15.10 -0.09 17.51
C MET A 771 -15.65 -0.65 16.21
N LEU A 772 -15.72 -1.98 16.12
CA LEU A 772 -16.28 -2.71 14.98
C LEU A 772 -17.34 -3.71 15.43
N ASN A 773 -18.33 -3.93 14.59
CA ASN A 773 -19.32 -5.01 14.70
C ASN A 773 -18.82 -6.33 14.09
N ASP A 774 -17.50 -6.56 14.16
CA ASP A 774 -16.84 -7.75 13.67
C ASP A 774 -15.83 -8.19 14.72
N THR A 775 -16.11 -9.33 15.34
CA THR A 775 -15.32 -9.88 16.44
C THR A 775 -14.24 -10.85 15.97
N THR A 776 -14.15 -11.10 14.65
CA THR A 776 -13.24 -12.09 14.05
C THR A 776 -11.95 -11.49 13.51
N ARG A 777 -11.78 -10.17 13.64
CA ARG A 777 -10.59 -9.45 13.15
C ARG A 777 -9.35 -9.82 13.96
N GLY A 778 -8.24 -10.02 13.24
CA GLY A 778 -6.91 -10.28 13.79
C GLY A 778 -5.89 -9.27 13.27
N PRO A 779 -4.58 -9.54 13.46
CA PRO A 779 -3.50 -8.67 13.03
C PRO A 779 -3.66 -8.19 11.57
N PRO A 780 -3.45 -6.89 11.28
CA PRO A 780 -2.84 -5.86 12.12
C PRO A 780 -3.80 -5.12 13.08
N LEU A 781 -5.05 -5.58 13.22
CA LEU A 781 -5.99 -5.01 14.19
C LEU A 781 -5.88 -5.75 15.53
N ILE A 782 -5.45 -5.02 16.56
CA ILE A 782 -5.25 -5.57 17.91
C ILE A 782 -6.51 -5.31 18.74
N PRO A 783 -7.18 -6.35 19.28
CA PRO A 783 -8.31 -6.15 20.17
C PRO A 783 -7.87 -5.51 21.49
N VAL A 784 -8.67 -4.58 21.99
CA VAL A 784 -8.45 -3.89 23.26
C VAL A 784 -9.52 -4.34 24.26
N PRO A 785 -9.30 -5.44 25.00
CA PRO A 785 -10.28 -5.95 25.97
C PRO A 785 -10.36 -5.08 27.23
N GLN A 786 -9.31 -4.32 27.52
CA GLN A 786 -9.20 -3.41 28.65
C GLN A 786 -8.28 -2.24 28.30
N PHE A 787 -8.51 -1.08 28.90
CA PHE A 787 -7.63 0.08 28.79
C PHE A 787 -6.52 0.01 29.85
N SER A 788 -5.39 0.65 29.57
CA SER A 788 -4.33 0.88 30.56
C SER A 788 -4.74 1.94 31.60
N GLU A 789 -4.03 2.00 32.72
CA GLU A 789 -4.25 2.98 33.79
C GLU A 789 -4.24 4.43 33.27
N ASP A 790 -3.22 4.78 32.46
CA ASP A 790 -3.10 6.12 31.90
C ASP A 790 -4.25 6.47 30.94
N GLU A 791 -4.68 5.50 30.14
CA GLU A 791 -5.83 5.67 29.24
C GLU A 791 -7.12 5.85 30.05
N LEU A 792 -7.32 5.09 31.13
CA LEU A 792 -8.48 5.23 32.00
C LEU A 792 -8.57 6.62 32.62
N ASP A 793 -7.47 7.19 33.08
CA ASP A 793 -7.46 8.53 33.67
C ASP A 793 -7.88 9.61 32.64
N ILE A 794 -7.32 9.55 31.43
CA ILE A 794 -7.69 10.48 30.35
C ILE A 794 -9.16 10.32 29.96
N LEU A 795 -9.62 9.08 29.81
CA LEU A 795 -11.01 8.79 29.44
C LEU A 795 -12.00 9.24 30.53
N SER A 796 -11.63 9.10 31.80
CA SER A 796 -12.42 9.53 32.95
C SER A 796 -12.60 11.05 32.97
N GLU A 797 -11.51 11.80 32.77
CA GLU A 797 -11.56 13.26 32.66
C GLU A 797 -12.46 13.68 31.48
N MET A 798 -12.31 13.03 30.32
CA MET A 798 -13.15 13.31 29.15
C MET A 798 -14.64 13.02 29.38
N GLU A 799 -14.99 11.99 30.17
CA GLU A 799 -16.39 11.72 30.53
C GLU A 799 -16.93 12.80 31.47
N HIS A 800 -16.14 13.22 32.46
CA HIS A 800 -16.55 14.25 33.39
C HIS A 800 -16.76 15.61 32.72
N GLU A 801 -15.87 15.98 31.79
CA GLU A 801 -16.05 17.18 30.95
C GLU A 801 -17.34 17.12 30.14
N ARG A 802 -17.63 15.97 29.52
CA ARG A 802 -18.88 15.74 28.78
C ARG A 802 -20.10 15.85 29.69
N PHE A 803 -20.02 15.30 30.91
CA PHE A 803 -21.05 15.41 31.93
C PHE A 803 -21.31 16.87 32.30
N ASN A 804 -20.28 17.64 32.61
CA ASN A 804 -20.43 19.06 32.94
C ASN A 804 -21.03 19.86 31.77
N ALA A 805 -20.57 19.62 30.54
CA ALA A 805 -21.10 20.29 29.36
C ALA A 805 -22.60 20.02 29.18
N GLU A 806 -23.04 18.77 29.30
CA GLU A 806 -24.47 18.39 29.19
C GLU A 806 -25.30 19.02 30.30
N ARG A 807 -24.81 18.99 31.55
CA ARG A 807 -25.50 19.56 32.71
C ARG A 807 -25.68 21.07 32.55
N LEU A 808 -24.65 21.79 32.11
CA LEU A 808 -24.72 23.23 31.85
C LEU A 808 -25.69 23.56 30.71
N GLN A 809 -25.67 22.81 29.61
CA GLN A 809 -26.62 22.98 28.49
C GLN A 809 -28.08 22.76 28.93
N ARG A 810 -28.31 21.91 29.93
CA ARG A 810 -29.62 21.63 30.53
C ARG A 810 -29.94 22.49 31.76
N GLN A 811 -29.17 23.56 31.97
CA GLN A 811 -29.37 24.54 33.05
C GLN A 811 -29.25 23.98 34.47
N TRP A 812 -28.43 22.95 34.67
CA TRP A 812 -28.06 22.50 36.01
C TRP A 812 -27.18 23.53 36.73
N ARG A 813 -27.25 23.54 38.05
CA ARG A 813 -26.54 24.50 38.91
C ARG A 813 -25.64 23.80 39.91
N MET A 814 -24.61 24.51 40.35
CA MET A 814 -23.74 24.04 41.44
C MET A 814 -24.53 23.99 42.75
N GLY A 815 -24.41 22.91 43.50
CA GLY A 815 -25.07 22.74 44.80
C GLY A 815 -25.15 21.28 45.24
N PRO A 816 -25.80 20.97 46.38
CA PRO A 816 -26.02 19.59 46.80
C PRO A 816 -26.73 18.78 45.71
N ARG A 817 -26.37 17.50 45.58
CA ARG A 817 -26.92 16.63 44.53
C ARG A 817 -28.44 16.49 44.69
N ASN A 818 -29.20 16.92 43.69
CA ASN A 818 -30.64 16.75 43.65
C ASN A 818 -31.15 16.69 42.20
N SER A 819 -31.56 15.50 41.78
CA SER A 819 -32.04 15.25 40.41
C SER A 819 -33.31 16.05 40.06
N LYS A 820 -34.18 16.33 41.04
CA LYS A 820 -35.42 17.10 40.84
C LYS A 820 -35.17 18.60 40.71
N GLN A 821 -34.21 19.14 41.45
CA GLN A 821 -33.86 20.56 41.44
C GLN A 821 -32.77 20.92 40.43
N ARG A 822 -32.22 19.93 39.71
CA ARG A 822 -31.10 20.07 38.77
C ARG A 822 -29.87 20.72 39.41
N THR A 823 -29.54 20.29 40.62
CA THR A 823 -28.33 20.73 41.33
C THR A 823 -27.35 19.58 41.46
N THR A 824 -26.05 19.87 41.29
CA THR A 824 -24.99 18.88 41.41
C THR A 824 -23.69 19.51 41.91
N PRO A 825 -22.92 18.85 42.80
CA PRO A 825 -21.68 19.39 43.32
C PRO A 825 -20.50 19.11 42.39
N PHE A 826 -20.74 18.45 41.25
CA PHE A 826 -19.68 17.99 40.34
C PHE A 826 -19.37 18.98 39.21
N LEU A 827 -19.98 20.18 39.19
CA LEU A 827 -19.66 21.24 38.20
C LEU A 827 -18.32 21.93 38.52
N VAL A 828 -17.28 21.11 38.69
CA VAL A 828 -15.88 21.49 38.92
C VAL A 828 -14.99 20.70 37.96
N PRO A 829 -13.75 21.13 37.69
CA PRO A 829 -12.78 20.34 36.92
C PRO A 829 -12.56 18.93 37.51
N TRP A 830 -12.28 17.93 36.67
CA TRP A 830 -12.11 16.54 37.11
C TRP A 830 -11.03 16.40 38.17
N ARG A 831 -9.91 17.11 38.00
CA ARG A 831 -8.79 17.16 38.96
C ARG A 831 -9.22 17.58 40.38
N ASP A 832 -10.28 18.39 40.51
CA ASP A 832 -10.77 18.94 41.77
C ASP A 832 -11.85 18.05 42.43
N LEU A 833 -12.25 16.95 41.78
CA LEU A 833 -13.15 15.95 42.38
C LEU A 833 -12.47 15.15 43.49
N THR A 834 -13.26 14.68 44.45
CA THR A 834 -12.79 13.69 45.43
C THR A 834 -12.50 12.36 44.73
N GLN A 835 -11.59 11.57 45.31
CA GLN A 835 -11.21 10.27 44.74
C GLN A 835 -12.42 9.35 44.53
N GLU A 836 -13.34 9.32 45.50
CA GLU A 836 -14.56 8.50 45.40
C GLU A 836 -15.39 8.80 44.13
N TRP A 837 -15.42 10.05 43.66
CA TRP A 837 -16.13 10.45 42.44
C TRP A 837 -15.29 10.30 41.17
N LYS A 838 -13.97 10.50 41.24
CA LYS A 838 -13.06 10.12 40.14
C LYS A 838 -13.18 8.63 39.81
N ASP A 839 -13.28 7.79 40.83
CA ASP A 839 -13.45 6.35 40.66
C ASP A 839 -14.80 6.00 40.00
N VAL A 840 -15.83 6.84 40.14
CA VAL A 840 -17.10 6.64 39.41
C VAL A 840 -16.87 6.84 37.93
N ASP A 841 -16.27 7.96 37.52
CA ASP A 841 -15.97 8.22 36.10
C ASP A 841 -15.10 7.12 35.51
N ARG A 842 -14.13 6.64 36.28
CA ARG A 842 -13.24 5.53 35.91
C ARG A 842 -13.98 4.22 35.66
N VAL A 843 -14.86 3.81 36.58
CA VAL A 843 -15.70 2.60 36.38
C VAL A 843 -16.61 2.74 35.15
N MET A 844 -17.08 3.95 34.87
CA MET A 844 -17.97 4.21 33.72
C MET A 844 -17.26 4.12 32.37
N VAL A 845 -15.95 4.32 32.31
CA VAL A 845 -15.16 4.11 31.07
C VAL A 845 -14.56 2.70 31.00
N GLU A 846 -14.18 2.13 32.15
CA GLU A 846 -13.63 0.77 32.26
C GLU A 846 -14.63 -0.31 31.82
N CYS A 847 -15.93 -0.11 32.04
CA CYS A 847 -16.95 -1.10 31.68
C CYS A 847 -17.28 -1.15 30.17
N VAL A 848 -16.87 -0.14 29.39
CA VAL A 848 -17.24 0.02 27.98
C VAL A 848 -16.83 -1.18 27.11
N PRO A 849 -15.59 -1.71 27.17
CA PRO A 849 -15.19 -2.87 26.36
C PRO A 849 -16.11 -4.09 26.58
N ALA A 850 -16.45 -4.37 27.85
CA ALA A 850 -17.29 -5.51 28.20
C ALA A 850 -18.75 -5.34 27.76
N ILE A 851 -19.31 -4.12 27.81
CA ILE A 851 -20.67 -3.86 27.32
C ILE A 851 -20.73 -3.97 25.79
N LEU A 852 -19.72 -3.45 25.09
CA LEU A 852 -19.60 -3.59 23.64
C LEU A 852 -19.52 -5.05 23.22
N GLU A 853 -18.72 -5.86 23.92
CA GLU A 853 -18.58 -7.29 23.58
C GLU A 853 -19.91 -8.04 23.69
N ARG A 854 -20.71 -7.77 24.73
CA ARG A 854 -22.07 -8.32 24.86
C ARG A 854 -23.02 -7.88 23.76
N ALA A 855 -22.78 -6.71 23.17
CA ALA A 855 -23.54 -6.19 22.04
C ALA A 855 -23.04 -6.71 20.67
N GLY A 856 -22.01 -7.57 20.64
CA GLY A 856 -21.38 -8.06 19.40
C GLY A 856 -20.37 -7.10 18.78
N TRP A 857 -19.86 -6.14 19.56
CA TRP A 857 -18.86 -5.17 19.14
C TRP A 857 -17.54 -5.35 19.90
N ARG A 858 -16.42 -5.03 19.27
CA ARG A 858 -15.11 -5.02 19.93
C ARG A 858 -14.37 -3.73 19.65
N ILE A 859 -13.54 -3.32 20.61
CA ILE A 859 -12.62 -2.20 20.45
C ILE A 859 -11.33 -2.73 19.84
N TYR A 860 -10.82 -2.01 18.85
CA TYR A 860 -9.56 -2.31 18.20
C TYR A 860 -8.65 -1.08 18.17
N ARG A 861 -7.35 -1.37 18.09
CA ARG A 861 -6.26 -0.46 17.81
C ARG A 861 -5.52 -0.96 16.57
N MET A 862 -5.01 -0.06 15.74
CA MET A 862 -4.12 -0.44 14.63
C MET A 862 -2.70 -0.65 15.16
N GLU A 863 -2.09 -1.77 14.80
CA GLU A 863 -0.66 -2.03 14.97
C GLU A 863 0.12 -1.21 13.93
N ASN A 864 0.84 -0.17 14.38
CA ASN A 864 1.59 0.72 13.50
C ASN A 864 3.08 0.33 13.47
N ASP A 865 3.35 -0.88 12.99
CA ASP A 865 4.73 -1.38 12.87
C ASP A 865 5.34 -1.12 11.48
N VAL A 866 4.55 -0.54 10.57
CA VAL A 866 5.00 -0.23 9.21
C VAL A 866 5.71 1.11 9.16
N GLU A 867 7.03 1.09 8.97
CA GLU A 867 7.86 2.26 8.77
C GLU A 867 7.84 2.65 7.28
N LEU A 868 7.28 3.82 6.95
CA LEU A 868 7.33 4.36 5.59
C LEU A 868 8.69 5.05 5.36
N GLU A 869 9.21 4.93 4.13
CA GLU A 869 10.44 5.60 3.67
C GLU A 869 10.35 7.13 3.66
#